data_AF-A0A1W9ZKM8-F1
#
_entry.id   AF-A0A1W9ZKM8-F1
#
_cell.length_a   1.000
_cell.length_b   1.000
_cell.length_c   1.000
_cell.angle_alpha   90.00
_cell.angle_beta   90.00
_cell.angle_gamma   90.00
#
_symmetry.space_group_name_H-M   'P 1'
#
loop_
_entity.id
_entity.type
_entity.pdbx_description
1 polymer ?
#
loop_
_entity_poly.entity_id
_entity_poly.type
_entity_poly.pdbx_seq_one_letter_code
_entity_poly.pdbx_strand_id
1 'polypeptide(L)'
;MGSAAARRVKLTNADKVLYPASGTTKADVFDYYTRIAEVMVPHVARRPATRKRWPNGVEEASFFEKQLASSAPDWLPRASITHRSGTTTYPIIDDDDGLAWIAQQAALEVHVPQWRFVAQWTRSKAEEFKPGPATRLVFDLDPGEGVTMAQLAEVARAVRDLMSDIGLTTFPLTSGSKGLHLYAPLAEPVSSSGATVLAKRVAQQLEKTMPKLVTSTMTKSLRAGKVFLDWSQNNGAKTTIAPYSLRGREFPTVAAPRTWAELDDNKLRQLRYDEVLARVARDGDLLAPLDADLPSRDRLTKYRSMRDAAKTPEPVPSAKPAAGQNNTFVIQEHHARRLHYDFRLERDGVLVSWAVPKNLPETPSVNHLAVHTEDHPLEYGSFEGTIPKGEYGAGKVVIWDSGTYEAEKFLDDEVIVNLHGNRISGRYALIQTDGNQWLAHRTKDQKVFDFDTLTPMFASHGSAAGLTAGQWAFEGKWDGYRLLVDADHGRLRLRSRSGRDVTGEYPQLQALAADLADHHVVIDGEVVALDQSGVPSFNEMQNRVRATRIEFWAFDLLYLDGRSLLRAKYQDRRKLLETLGSAGGLIVPELLPGNGAQALEYSGKRGWEGVVAKKRDSTYQPGRRSASWIKDKHWNTQEVVIGGWRVGAGGRSSGIGALLMGIPGPEGLQFVGRVGTGFTERDLANLKKTLAPLHTDESPFSAKLSTRDAKGVTYVEPTLVGEVRYSEWTPDNRLRQVSWRGLRPDKNPSEVVRE
;
A
#
# COMPACT_ATOMS: atom_id res chain seq x y z
N MET A 1 4.14 0.57 -2.00
CA MET A 1 4.64 -0.78 -1.62
C MET A 1 3.47 -1.54 -1.03
N GLY A 2 3.02 -2.61 -1.71
CA GLY A 2 1.86 -3.38 -1.29
C GLY A 2 2.02 -3.90 0.14
N SER A 3 1.00 -3.68 0.97
CA SER A 3 0.87 -4.33 2.27
C SER A 3 0.81 -5.85 2.05
N ALA A 4 1.96 -6.51 2.18
CA ALA A 4 2.01 -7.96 2.26
C ALA A 4 1.19 -8.38 3.48
N ALA A 5 0.12 -9.14 3.26
CA ALA A 5 -0.57 -9.87 4.32
C ALA A 5 0.49 -10.56 5.19
N ALA A 6 0.39 -10.43 6.52
CA ALA A 6 1.32 -11.12 7.41
C ALA A 6 1.14 -12.63 7.22
N ARG A 7 2.06 -13.26 6.49
CA ARG A 7 2.04 -14.69 6.16
C ARG A 7 1.95 -15.53 7.42
N ARG A 8 1.14 -16.59 7.42
CA ARG A 8 0.98 -17.50 8.58
C ARG A 8 2.27 -18.27 8.90
N VAL A 9 3.23 -18.27 7.97
CA VAL A 9 4.52 -18.95 8.09
C VAL A 9 5.66 -17.98 8.40
N LYS A 10 6.28 -18.14 9.57
CA LYS A 10 7.50 -17.44 9.95
C LYS A 10 8.74 -18.13 9.34
N LEU A 11 9.52 -17.38 8.55
CA LEU A 11 10.82 -17.82 8.06
C LEU A 11 11.84 -17.85 9.22
N THR A 12 12.61 -18.95 9.32
CA THR A 12 13.75 -19.07 10.25
C THR A 12 15.00 -19.50 9.51
N ASN A 13 16.17 -19.11 10.03
CA ASN A 13 17.48 -19.36 9.38
C ASN A 13 17.53 -18.82 7.94
N ALA A 14 17.07 -17.58 7.76
CA ALA A 14 16.92 -16.93 6.46
C ALA A 14 18.23 -16.94 5.66
N ASP A 15 19.34 -16.63 6.31
CA ASP A 15 20.67 -16.53 5.70
C ASP A 15 21.34 -17.90 5.43
N LYS A 16 20.68 -19.01 5.77
CA LYS A 16 21.24 -20.34 5.53
C LYS A 16 21.36 -20.58 4.02
N VAL A 17 22.57 -20.79 3.54
CA VAL A 17 22.85 -21.15 2.14
C VAL A 17 22.36 -22.56 1.88
N LEU A 18 21.46 -22.72 0.90
CA LEU A 18 20.94 -24.03 0.47
C LEU A 18 21.56 -24.48 -0.85
N TYR A 19 22.01 -23.55 -1.70
CA TYR A 19 22.76 -23.84 -2.94
C TYR A 19 24.11 -23.11 -2.89
N PRO A 20 25.20 -23.76 -2.46
CA PRO A 20 26.52 -23.12 -2.34
C PRO A 20 27.04 -22.53 -3.65
N ALA A 21 26.90 -23.25 -4.77
CA ALA A 21 27.41 -22.84 -6.07
C ALA A 21 26.82 -21.51 -6.60
N SER A 22 25.60 -21.16 -6.19
CA SER A 22 24.94 -19.89 -6.55
C SER A 22 24.79 -18.92 -5.38
N GLY A 23 25.24 -19.29 -4.18
CA GLY A 23 25.00 -18.54 -2.94
C GLY A 23 23.53 -18.42 -2.54
N THR A 24 22.64 -19.26 -3.10
CA THR A 24 21.19 -19.12 -2.88
C THR A 24 20.82 -19.56 -1.48
N THR A 25 20.21 -18.65 -0.74
CA THR A 25 19.82 -18.80 0.66
C THR A 25 18.42 -19.38 0.81
N LYS A 26 18.07 -19.75 2.04
CA LYS A 26 16.71 -20.15 2.40
C LYS A 26 15.72 -18.99 2.24
N ALA A 27 16.15 -17.76 2.46
CA ALA A 27 15.33 -16.57 2.17
C ALA A 27 14.97 -16.48 0.69
N ASP A 28 15.92 -16.72 -0.21
CA ASP A 28 15.67 -16.71 -1.65
C ASP A 28 14.70 -17.83 -2.09
N VAL A 29 14.86 -19.03 -1.52
CA VAL A 29 13.93 -20.15 -1.76
C VAL A 29 12.53 -19.82 -1.25
N PHE A 30 12.43 -19.15 -0.11
CA PHE A 30 11.15 -18.69 0.44
C PHE A 30 10.52 -17.59 -0.41
N ASP A 31 11.30 -16.62 -0.88
CA ASP A 31 10.84 -15.60 -1.83
C ASP A 31 10.32 -16.24 -3.12
N TYR A 32 11.08 -17.17 -3.70
CA TYR A 32 10.67 -17.89 -4.91
C TYR A 32 9.31 -18.58 -4.75
N TYR A 33 9.17 -19.45 -3.73
CA TYR A 33 7.95 -20.22 -3.55
C TYR A 33 6.73 -19.35 -3.24
N THR A 34 6.93 -18.20 -2.60
CA THR A 34 5.84 -17.28 -2.29
C THR A 34 5.45 -16.41 -3.49
N ARG A 35 6.37 -16.07 -4.37
CA ARG A 35 6.10 -15.30 -5.59
C ARG A 35 5.57 -16.16 -6.74
N ILE A 36 5.97 -17.43 -6.81
CA ILE A 36 5.49 -18.37 -7.83
C ILE A 36 4.13 -18.99 -7.46
N ALA A 37 3.61 -18.70 -6.26
CA ALA A 37 2.46 -19.40 -5.70
C ALA A 37 1.22 -19.32 -6.60
N GLU A 38 0.93 -18.15 -7.16
CA GLU A 38 -0.23 -17.93 -8.04
C GLU A 38 -0.29 -18.94 -9.20
N VAL A 39 0.86 -19.24 -9.82
CA VAL A 39 0.94 -20.17 -10.95
C VAL A 39 1.29 -21.60 -10.55
N MET A 40 1.91 -21.82 -9.38
CA MET A 40 2.27 -23.16 -8.92
C MET A 40 1.11 -23.89 -8.23
N VAL A 41 0.31 -23.17 -7.42
CA VAL A 41 -0.78 -23.75 -6.62
C VAL A 41 -1.77 -24.55 -7.46
N PRO A 42 -2.26 -24.08 -8.63
CA PRO A 42 -3.20 -24.85 -9.47
C PRO A 42 -2.69 -26.27 -9.82
N HIS A 43 -1.38 -26.44 -9.94
CA HIS A 43 -0.76 -27.70 -10.35
C HIS A 43 -0.42 -28.68 -9.21
N VAL A 44 -0.43 -28.21 -7.96
CA VAL A 44 -0.14 -29.02 -6.75
C VAL A 44 -1.34 -29.23 -5.84
N ALA A 45 -2.32 -28.34 -5.93
CA ALA A 45 -3.45 -28.33 -5.03
C ALA A 45 -4.35 -29.57 -5.16
N ARG A 46 -4.93 -29.95 -4.01
CA ARG A 46 -5.66 -31.18 -3.76
C ARG A 46 -4.87 -32.45 -4.06
N ARG A 47 -3.56 -32.38 -4.27
CA ARG A 47 -2.71 -33.56 -4.48
C ARG A 47 -1.91 -33.84 -3.20
N PRO A 48 -1.68 -35.12 -2.82
CA PRO A 48 -0.79 -35.44 -1.70
C PRO A 48 0.64 -35.00 -2.03
N ALA A 49 1.13 -33.96 -1.35
CA ALA A 49 2.47 -33.43 -1.60
C ALA A 49 3.53 -34.28 -0.88
N THR A 50 4.37 -34.94 -1.67
CA THR A 50 5.61 -35.56 -1.17
C THR A 50 6.73 -34.54 -1.23
N ARG A 51 7.39 -34.31 -0.11
CA ARG A 51 8.44 -33.29 0.02
C ARG A 51 9.79 -33.95 -0.02
N LYS A 52 10.72 -33.45 -0.82
CA LYS A 52 12.14 -33.81 -0.68
C LYS A 52 12.90 -32.63 -0.09
N ARG A 53 13.57 -32.89 1.02
CA ARG A 53 14.10 -31.85 1.90
C ARG A 53 15.62 -31.88 1.93
N TRP A 54 16.20 -30.69 1.95
CA TRP A 54 17.63 -30.43 2.16
C TRP A 54 17.81 -29.38 3.26
N PRO A 55 17.59 -29.75 4.54
CA PRO A 55 17.65 -28.77 5.64
C PRO A 55 18.99 -28.06 5.80
N ASN A 56 20.06 -28.65 5.26
CA ASN A 56 21.44 -28.17 5.34
C ASN A 56 22.06 -27.89 3.96
N GLY A 57 21.24 -27.79 2.90
CA GLY A 57 21.69 -27.49 1.54
C GLY A 57 21.96 -28.72 0.67
N VAL A 58 22.13 -28.49 -0.63
CA VAL A 58 22.12 -29.51 -1.70
C VAL A 58 23.36 -30.42 -1.73
N GLU A 59 24.44 -30.04 -1.08
CA GLU A 59 25.66 -30.86 -0.93
C GLU A 59 25.53 -31.89 0.21
N GLU A 60 24.51 -31.72 1.08
CA GLU A 60 24.24 -32.57 2.22
C GLU A 60 23.14 -33.61 1.93
N ALA A 61 22.97 -34.57 2.84
CA ALA A 61 21.99 -35.63 2.71
C ALA A 61 20.55 -35.09 2.62
N SER A 62 19.83 -35.55 1.59
CA SER A 62 18.41 -35.28 1.39
C SER A 62 17.53 -36.43 1.89
N PHE A 63 16.27 -36.15 2.22
CA PHE A 63 15.29 -37.21 2.47
C PHE A 63 13.93 -36.90 1.87
N PHE A 64 13.23 -37.96 1.46
CA PHE A 64 11.84 -37.90 1.01
C PHE A 64 10.90 -38.08 2.19
N GLU A 65 9.94 -37.17 2.31
CA GLU A 65 9.00 -37.12 3.42
C GLU A 65 7.56 -37.12 2.88
N LYS A 66 6.94 -38.29 2.95
CA LYS A 66 5.52 -38.50 2.64
C LYS A 66 4.65 -38.15 3.84
N GLN A 67 4.97 -38.78 4.97
CA GLN A 67 4.25 -38.61 6.22
C GLN A 67 4.40 -37.18 6.75
N LEU A 68 3.28 -36.53 7.02
CA LEU A 68 3.22 -35.24 7.68
C LEU A 68 3.66 -35.41 9.14
N ALA A 69 4.62 -34.60 9.56
CA ALA A 69 5.08 -34.58 10.95
C ALA A 69 3.95 -34.16 11.89
N SER A 70 3.95 -34.70 13.11
CA SER A 70 2.97 -34.33 14.15
C SER A 70 3.07 -32.86 14.58
N SER A 71 4.23 -32.22 14.36
CA SER A 71 4.47 -30.81 14.59
C SER A 71 4.03 -29.88 13.44
N ALA A 72 3.41 -30.44 12.38
CA ALA A 72 2.90 -29.62 11.29
C ALA A 72 1.74 -28.72 11.79
N PRO A 73 1.65 -27.46 11.32
CA PRO A 73 0.62 -26.53 11.78
C PRO A 73 -0.81 -27.05 11.53
N ASP A 74 -1.72 -26.77 12.46
CA ASP A 74 -3.12 -27.24 12.39
C ASP A 74 -3.91 -26.61 11.24
N TRP A 75 -3.54 -25.40 10.82
CA TRP A 75 -4.14 -24.73 9.68
C TRP A 75 -3.80 -25.41 8.34
N LEU A 76 -2.72 -26.19 8.26
CA LEU A 76 -2.28 -26.82 7.02
C LEU A 76 -3.23 -27.99 6.67
N PRO A 77 -3.94 -27.92 5.53
CA PRO A 77 -4.84 -28.99 5.12
C PRO A 77 -4.09 -30.31 4.94
N ARG A 78 -4.74 -31.41 5.31
CA ARG A 78 -4.13 -32.74 5.32
C ARG A 78 -5.13 -33.81 4.92
N ALA A 79 -4.65 -34.83 4.24
CA ALA A 79 -5.46 -35.99 3.86
C ALA A 79 -4.65 -37.27 4.00
N SER A 80 -5.35 -38.36 4.32
CA SER A 80 -4.71 -39.65 4.62
C SER A 80 -5.00 -40.68 3.54
N ILE A 81 -4.00 -41.50 3.22
CA ILE A 81 -4.12 -42.65 2.35
C ILE A 81 -3.81 -43.89 3.18
N THR A 82 -4.79 -44.78 3.30
CA THR A 82 -4.60 -46.07 3.97
C THR A 82 -4.07 -47.09 2.99
N HIS A 83 -2.88 -47.61 3.27
CA HIS A 83 -2.26 -48.72 2.56
C HIS A 83 -2.29 -49.98 3.44
N ARG A 84 -2.00 -51.15 2.86
CA ARG A 84 -1.92 -52.41 3.61
C ARG A 84 -0.88 -52.36 4.76
N SER A 85 0.17 -51.56 4.59
CA SER A 85 1.27 -51.40 5.55
C SER A 85 1.03 -50.31 6.60
N GLY A 86 -0.10 -49.58 6.53
CA GLY A 86 -0.41 -48.48 7.44
C GLY A 86 -1.02 -47.27 6.71
N THR A 87 -1.39 -46.25 7.49
CA THR A 87 -1.96 -45.00 6.98
C THR A 87 -0.88 -43.94 6.89
N THR A 88 -0.77 -43.27 5.75
CA THR A 88 0.11 -42.11 5.56
C THR A 88 -0.71 -40.84 5.40
N THR A 89 -0.42 -39.83 6.21
CA THR A 89 -1.05 -38.51 6.13
C THR A 89 -0.15 -37.57 5.36
N TYR A 90 -0.68 -36.89 4.34
CA TYR A 90 0.04 -35.96 3.49
C TYR A 90 -0.43 -34.53 3.74
N PRO A 91 0.47 -33.53 3.62
CA PRO A 91 0.04 -32.14 3.49
C PRO A 91 -0.62 -31.93 2.13
N ILE A 92 -1.63 -31.07 2.11
CA ILE A 92 -2.31 -30.59 0.90
C ILE A 92 -1.99 -29.11 0.76
N ILE A 93 -1.35 -28.75 -0.35
CA ILE A 93 -0.85 -27.40 -0.61
C ILE A 93 -1.82 -26.70 -1.55
N ASP A 94 -2.82 -26.03 -0.98
CA ASP A 94 -3.92 -25.39 -1.72
C ASP A 94 -3.78 -23.87 -1.82
N ASP A 95 -2.77 -23.28 -1.19
CA ASP A 95 -2.57 -21.83 -1.10
C ASP A 95 -1.07 -21.44 -0.98
N ASP A 96 -0.81 -20.13 -0.99
CA ASP A 96 0.51 -19.52 -0.90
C ASP A 96 1.16 -19.73 0.48
N ASP A 97 0.39 -19.72 1.57
CA ASP A 97 0.85 -20.09 2.92
C ASP A 97 1.38 -21.54 2.95
N GLY A 98 0.73 -22.47 2.26
CA GLY A 98 1.20 -23.85 2.09
C GLY A 98 2.56 -23.92 1.40
N LEU A 99 2.78 -23.14 0.33
CA LEU A 99 4.07 -23.07 -0.35
C LEU A 99 5.14 -22.35 0.48
N ALA A 100 4.77 -21.33 1.24
CA ALA A 100 5.65 -20.70 2.22
C ALA A 100 6.13 -21.73 3.26
N TRP A 101 5.25 -22.62 3.72
CA TRP A 101 5.59 -23.70 4.65
C TRP A 101 6.54 -24.72 4.02
N ILE A 102 6.33 -25.11 2.76
CA ILE A 102 7.26 -25.96 1.98
C ILE A 102 8.67 -25.35 2.00
N ALA A 103 8.79 -24.06 1.66
CA ALA A 103 10.07 -23.37 1.65
C ALA A 103 10.71 -23.26 3.05
N GLN A 104 9.92 -22.94 4.06
CA GLN A 104 10.36 -22.88 5.46
C GLN A 104 10.91 -24.22 5.97
N GLN A 105 10.42 -25.35 5.46
CA GLN A 105 10.94 -26.68 5.77
C GLN A 105 12.20 -27.07 4.99
N ALA A 106 12.70 -26.19 4.11
CA ALA A 106 13.74 -26.47 3.11
C ALA A 106 13.37 -27.68 2.24
N ALA A 107 12.08 -27.83 1.92
CA ALA A 107 11.60 -28.77 0.93
C ALA A 107 11.82 -28.18 -0.46
N LEU A 108 13.00 -28.44 -1.04
CA LEU A 108 13.35 -27.90 -2.35
C LEU A 108 12.52 -28.55 -3.45
N GLU A 109 12.16 -29.82 -3.34
CA GLU A 109 11.33 -30.48 -4.35
C GLU A 109 9.94 -30.84 -3.80
N VAL A 110 8.91 -30.45 -4.55
CA VAL A 110 7.51 -30.85 -4.33
C VAL A 110 7.14 -31.86 -5.40
N HIS A 111 6.73 -33.05 -4.98
CA HIS A 111 6.32 -34.13 -5.86
C HIS A 111 4.84 -34.47 -5.62
N VAL A 112 4.07 -34.59 -6.71
CA VAL A 112 2.63 -34.85 -6.66
C VAL A 112 2.23 -35.96 -7.65
N PRO A 113 1.18 -36.75 -7.37
CA PRO A 113 0.62 -37.68 -8.35
C PRO A 113 -0.23 -36.97 -9.41
N GLN A 114 -0.65 -37.70 -10.44
CA GLN A 114 -1.48 -37.15 -11.52
C GLN A 114 -2.99 -37.12 -11.22
N TRP A 115 -3.41 -37.63 -10.05
CA TRP A 115 -4.77 -37.53 -9.51
C TRP A 115 -4.88 -36.51 -8.38
N ARG A 116 -6.10 -36.04 -8.08
CA ARG A 116 -6.44 -35.15 -6.96
C ARG A 116 -7.32 -35.88 -5.95
N PHE A 117 -7.24 -35.52 -4.67
CA PHE A 117 -8.23 -35.91 -3.68
C PHE A 117 -9.60 -35.36 -4.07
N VAL A 118 -10.62 -36.19 -3.92
CA VAL A 118 -12.02 -35.82 -4.06
C VAL A 118 -12.69 -35.89 -2.71
N ALA A 119 -13.51 -34.88 -2.42
CA ALA A 119 -14.37 -34.86 -1.25
C ALA A 119 -15.48 -35.89 -1.41
N GLN A 120 -15.65 -36.76 -0.42
CA GLN A 120 -16.82 -37.62 -0.31
C GLN A 120 -17.51 -37.33 1.02
N TRP A 121 -18.80 -37.03 0.94
CA TRP A 121 -19.64 -36.89 2.13
C TRP A 121 -19.99 -38.28 2.65
N THR A 122 -19.54 -38.57 3.87
CA THR A 122 -19.86 -39.82 4.55
C THR A 122 -21.29 -39.80 5.10
N ARG A 123 -21.83 -40.96 5.48
CA ARG A 123 -23.14 -41.08 6.15
C ARG A 123 -23.26 -40.24 7.43
N SER A 124 -22.15 -39.90 8.07
CA SER A 124 -22.10 -39.02 9.24
C SER A 124 -22.07 -37.52 8.89
N LYS A 125 -22.22 -37.16 7.61
CA LYS A 125 -22.05 -35.78 7.10
C LYS A 125 -20.67 -35.19 7.40
N ALA A 126 -19.65 -36.01 7.56
CA ALA A 126 -18.26 -35.57 7.57
C ALA A 126 -17.68 -35.66 6.15
N GLU A 127 -16.98 -34.62 5.71
CA GLU A 127 -16.23 -34.61 4.46
C GLU A 127 -14.96 -35.44 4.64
N GLU A 128 -14.79 -36.48 3.84
CA GLU A 128 -13.56 -37.28 3.80
C GLU A 128 -12.88 -37.15 2.43
N PHE A 129 -11.58 -36.91 2.41
CA PHE A 129 -10.79 -36.88 1.18
C PHE A 129 -10.36 -38.28 0.77
N LYS A 130 -10.80 -38.72 -0.41
CA LYS A 130 -10.37 -39.99 -1.03
C LYS A 130 -9.56 -39.75 -2.29
N PRO A 131 -8.61 -40.63 -2.64
CA PRO A 131 -7.95 -40.57 -3.94
C PRO A 131 -8.96 -40.59 -5.09
N GLY A 132 -8.94 -39.56 -5.93
CA GLY A 132 -9.79 -39.44 -7.11
C GLY A 132 -9.17 -40.05 -8.38
N PRO A 133 -9.82 -39.85 -9.54
CA PRO A 133 -9.25 -40.18 -10.85
C PRO A 133 -8.06 -39.27 -11.21
N ALA A 134 -7.23 -39.73 -12.13
CA ALA A 134 -6.18 -38.95 -12.77
C ALA A 134 -6.81 -37.84 -13.63
N THR A 135 -6.39 -36.60 -13.40
CA THR A 135 -6.89 -35.41 -14.12
C THR A 135 -5.95 -34.98 -15.24
N ARG A 136 -4.74 -35.55 -15.28
CA ARG A 136 -3.73 -35.29 -16.31
C ARG A 136 -2.87 -36.53 -16.55
N LEU A 137 -2.18 -36.55 -17.68
CA LEU A 137 -1.10 -37.48 -17.98
C LEU A 137 0.24 -36.77 -17.85
N VAL A 138 1.29 -37.56 -17.59
CA VAL A 138 2.68 -37.10 -17.68
C VAL A 138 3.53 -38.10 -18.47
N PHE A 139 4.37 -37.58 -19.34
CA PHE A 139 5.44 -38.35 -19.99
C PHE A 139 6.77 -37.77 -19.53
N ASP A 140 7.52 -38.56 -18.77
CA ASP A 140 8.85 -38.18 -18.29
C ASP A 140 9.91 -38.73 -19.23
N LEU A 141 10.61 -37.82 -19.91
CA LEU A 141 11.64 -38.13 -20.90
C LEU A 141 13.00 -38.04 -20.22
N ASP A 142 13.51 -39.19 -19.80
CA ASP A 142 14.79 -39.34 -19.15
C ASP A 142 15.89 -39.62 -20.18
N PRO A 143 16.95 -38.80 -20.27
CA PRO A 143 18.06 -39.08 -21.18
C PRO A 143 18.89 -40.25 -20.65
N GLY A 144 19.07 -41.27 -21.49
CA GLY A 144 20.14 -42.23 -21.30
C GLY A 144 21.52 -41.63 -21.51
N GLU A 145 22.57 -42.41 -21.26
CA GLU A 145 23.94 -41.97 -21.49
C GLU A 145 24.15 -41.55 -22.96
N GLY A 146 24.79 -40.40 -23.18
CA GLY A 146 25.07 -39.85 -24.51
C GLY A 146 23.89 -39.14 -25.20
N VAL A 147 22.71 -39.10 -24.58
CA VAL A 147 21.54 -38.41 -25.16
C VAL A 147 21.60 -36.91 -24.91
N THR A 148 21.36 -36.13 -25.96
CA THR A 148 21.37 -34.66 -25.95
C THR A 148 19.98 -34.06 -25.70
N MET A 149 19.94 -32.78 -25.33
CA MET A 149 18.69 -32.04 -25.18
C MET A 149 17.91 -31.93 -26.51
N ALA A 150 18.60 -31.84 -27.64
CA ALA A 150 17.98 -31.82 -28.97
C ALA A 150 17.24 -33.14 -29.27
N GLN A 151 17.82 -34.28 -28.91
CA GLN A 151 17.16 -35.59 -29.04
C GLN A 151 15.96 -35.72 -28.09
N LEU A 152 16.05 -35.19 -26.87
CA LEU A 152 14.90 -35.10 -25.96
C LEU A 152 13.76 -34.29 -26.57
N ALA A 153 14.06 -33.13 -27.16
CA ALA A 153 13.07 -32.29 -27.84
C ALA A 153 12.48 -32.97 -29.07
N GLU A 154 13.26 -33.76 -29.82
CA GLU A 154 12.77 -34.56 -30.95
C GLU A 154 11.74 -35.59 -30.49
N VAL A 155 12.06 -36.36 -29.44
CA VAL A 155 11.11 -37.31 -28.86
C VAL A 155 9.90 -36.59 -28.26
N ALA A 156 10.09 -35.40 -27.69
CA ALA A 156 9.00 -34.61 -27.13
C ALA A 156 7.99 -34.16 -28.19
N ARG A 157 8.47 -33.76 -29.38
CA ARG A 157 7.60 -33.45 -30.54
C ARG A 157 6.85 -34.69 -31.01
N ALA A 158 7.52 -35.84 -31.08
CA ALA A 158 6.85 -37.09 -31.46
C ALA A 158 5.74 -37.49 -30.46
N VAL A 159 5.94 -37.26 -29.16
CA VAL A 159 4.88 -37.42 -28.16
C VAL A 159 3.74 -36.43 -28.41
N ARG A 160 4.04 -35.14 -28.60
CA ARG A 160 3.03 -34.10 -28.88
C ARG A 160 2.16 -34.47 -30.08
N ASP A 161 2.77 -34.90 -31.16
CA ASP A 161 2.07 -35.19 -32.42
C ASP A 161 1.12 -36.38 -32.22
N LEU A 162 1.58 -37.47 -31.58
CA LEU A 162 0.73 -38.61 -31.22
C LEU A 162 -0.43 -38.25 -30.27
N MET A 163 -0.17 -37.37 -29.29
CA MET A 163 -1.20 -36.91 -28.36
C MET A 163 -2.21 -36.00 -29.08
N SER A 164 -1.76 -35.18 -30.02
CA SER A 164 -2.60 -34.30 -30.82
C SER A 164 -3.52 -35.10 -31.75
N ASP A 165 -3.03 -36.19 -32.34
CA ASP A 165 -3.84 -37.10 -33.17
C ASP A 165 -5.02 -37.73 -32.41
N ILE A 166 -4.91 -37.88 -31.08
CA ILE A 166 -5.98 -38.37 -30.20
C ILE A 166 -6.75 -37.24 -29.50
N GLY A 167 -6.56 -35.98 -29.93
CA GLY A 167 -7.30 -34.82 -29.45
C GLY A 167 -6.81 -34.25 -28.11
N LEU A 168 -5.62 -34.63 -27.64
CA LEU A 168 -5.06 -34.18 -26.37
C LEU A 168 -3.96 -33.15 -26.58
N THR A 169 -4.13 -31.97 -25.98
CA THR A 169 -3.11 -30.91 -25.98
C THR A 169 -1.97 -31.29 -25.04
N THR A 170 -0.73 -31.03 -25.44
CA THR A 170 0.46 -31.36 -24.65
C THR A 170 1.25 -30.10 -24.29
N PHE A 171 1.68 -30.00 -23.04
CA PHE A 171 2.42 -28.89 -22.47
C PHE A 171 3.83 -29.31 -22.03
N PRO A 172 4.90 -28.72 -22.58
CA PRO A 172 6.26 -29.12 -22.27
C PRO A 172 6.88 -28.35 -21.10
N LEU A 173 7.68 -29.05 -20.32
CA LEU A 173 8.52 -28.49 -19.25
C LEU A 173 9.94 -29.04 -19.39
N THR A 174 10.93 -28.18 -19.13
CA THR A 174 12.26 -28.68 -18.75
C THR A 174 12.20 -29.18 -17.31
N SER A 175 12.67 -30.40 -17.02
CA SER A 175 12.52 -31.05 -15.70
C SER A 175 13.19 -30.33 -14.51
N GLY A 176 14.03 -29.34 -14.78
CA GLY A 176 15.01 -28.76 -13.85
C GLY A 176 16.19 -29.70 -13.56
N SER A 177 16.32 -30.80 -14.30
CA SER A 177 17.43 -31.74 -14.14
C SER A 177 18.06 -32.09 -15.48
N LYS A 178 17.90 -33.33 -15.97
CA LYS A 178 18.49 -33.75 -17.25
C LYS A 178 17.44 -33.88 -18.35
N GLY A 179 16.21 -34.25 -17.99
CA GLY A 179 15.13 -34.57 -18.92
C GLY A 179 14.11 -33.45 -19.16
N LEU A 180 13.01 -33.85 -19.82
CA LEU A 180 11.82 -33.04 -20.10
C LEU A 180 10.59 -33.76 -19.55
N HIS A 181 9.59 -33.00 -19.11
CA HIS A 181 8.26 -33.54 -18.80
C HIS A 181 7.25 -32.99 -19.79
N LEU A 182 6.35 -33.85 -20.24
CA LEU A 182 5.20 -33.45 -21.06
C LEU A 182 3.92 -33.78 -20.32
N TYR A 183 3.07 -32.79 -20.10
CA TYR A 183 1.78 -32.98 -19.45
C TYR A 183 0.64 -32.84 -20.46
N ALA A 184 -0.42 -33.61 -20.27
CA ALA A 184 -1.65 -33.46 -21.05
C ALA A 184 -2.87 -33.48 -20.11
N PRO A 185 -3.75 -32.46 -20.14
CA PRO A 185 -4.98 -32.47 -19.35
C PRO A 185 -5.91 -33.59 -19.83
N LEU A 186 -6.70 -34.13 -18.91
CA LEU A 186 -7.79 -35.04 -19.21
C LEU A 186 -9.10 -34.33 -18.91
N ALA A 187 -9.81 -33.90 -19.96
CA ALA A 187 -11.11 -33.24 -19.83
C ALA A 187 -12.11 -34.11 -19.07
N GLU A 188 -12.09 -35.42 -19.32
CA GLU A 188 -12.78 -36.43 -18.54
C GLU A 188 -11.73 -37.22 -17.73
N PRO A 189 -11.65 -37.02 -16.41
CA PRO A 189 -10.70 -37.73 -15.57
C PRO A 189 -10.87 -39.26 -15.64
N VAL A 190 -9.76 -39.98 -15.74
CA VAL A 190 -9.75 -41.45 -15.86
C VAL A 190 -9.14 -42.10 -14.62
N SER A 191 -9.36 -43.40 -14.42
CA SER A 191 -8.67 -44.11 -13.33
C SER A 191 -7.14 -44.07 -13.53
N SER A 192 -6.37 -44.04 -12.45
CA SER A 192 -4.90 -44.04 -12.53
C SER A 192 -4.34 -45.26 -13.28
N SER A 193 -5.04 -46.41 -13.23
CA SER A 193 -4.71 -47.58 -14.04
C SER A 193 -4.97 -47.35 -15.53
N GLY A 194 -6.09 -46.72 -15.89
CA GLY A 194 -6.40 -46.31 -17.27
C GLY A 194 -5.36 -45.33 -17.82
N ALA A 195 -5.00 -44.30 -17.05
CA ALA A 195 -3.94 -43.35 -17.40
C ALA A 195 -2.60 -44.04 -17.65
N THR A 196 -2.21 -44.99 -16.79
CA THR A 196 -0.99 -45.78 -16.94
C THR A 196 -1.02 -46.63 -18.22
N VAL A 197 -2.15 -47.26 -18.55
CA VAL A 197 -2.29 -48.07 -19.77
C VAL A 197 -2.15 -47.21 -21.02
N LEU A 198 -2.78 -46.04 -21.05
CA LEU A 198 -2.69 -45.11 -22.17
C LEU A 198 -1.26 -44.62 -22.37
N ALA A 199 -0.61 -44.12 -21.30
CA ALA A 199 0.77 -43.65 -21.37
C ALA A 199 1.74 -44.75 -21.82
N LYS A 200 1.55 -45.98 -21.34
CA LYS A 200 2.35 -47.13 -21.75
C LYS A 200 2.21 -47.45 -23.23
N ARG A 201 0.99 -47.40 -23.78
CA ARG A 201 0.74 -47.65 -25.22
C ARG A 201 1.42 -46.61 -26.08
N VAL A 202 1.32 -45.32 -25.73
CA VAL A 202 2.03 -44.24 -26.43
C VAL A 202 3.54 -44.48 -26.40
N ALA A 203 4.10 -44.83 -25.24
CA ALA A 203 5.52 -45.09 -25.12
C ALA A 203 6.00 -46.29 -25.95
N GLN A 204 5.23 -47.37 -25.98
CA GLN A 204 5.53 -48.55 -26.80
C GLN A 204 5.41 -48.27 -28.30
N GLN A 205 4.43 -47.45 -28.71
CA GLN A 205 4.26 -47.03 -30.09
C GLN A 205 5.42 -46.14 -30.56
N LEU A 206 5.89 -45.23 -29.71
CA LEU A 206 7.09 -44.43 -29.99
C LEU A 206 8.35 -45.26 -30.04
N GLU A 207 8.55 -46.22 -29.12
CA GLU A 207 9.68 -47.15 -29.19
C GLU A 207 9.66 -47.97 -30.49
N LYS A 208 8.49 -48.35 -31.00
CA LYS A 208 8.37 -49.06 -32.28
C LYS A 208 8.70 -48.16 -33.48
N THR A 209 8.31 -46.88 -33.44
CA THR A 209 8.47 -45.93 -34.55
C THR A 209 9.86 -45.30 -34.57
N MET A 210 10.47 -45.11 -33.40
CA MET A 210 11.78 -44.49 -33.19
C MET A 210 12.70 -45.40 -32.35
N PRO A 211 12.94 -46.67 -32.74
CA PRO A 211 13.62 -47.67 -31.90
C PRO A 211 15.08 -47.35 -31.59
N LYS A 212 15.70 -46.46 -32.37
CA LYS A 212 17.08 -45.98 -32.14
C LYS A 212 17.15 -44.83 -31.12
N LEU A 213 16.04 -44.12 -30.88
CA LEU A 213 16.00 -42.93 -30.03
C LEU A 213 15.14 -43.11 -28.78
N VAL A 214 14.17 -44.03 -28.77
CA VAL A 214 13.24 -44.21 -27.65
C VAL A 214 13.34 -45.61 -27.08
N THR A 215 13.22 -45.70 -25.76
CA THR A 215 12.94 -46.96 -25.06
C THR A 215 11.86 -46.78 -24.01
N SER A 216 10.89 -47.71 -23.94
CA SER A 216 9.86 -47.76 -22.89
C SER A 216 10.17 -48.82 -21.83
N THR A 217 11.31 -49.51 -21.97
CA THR A 217 11.73 -50.61 -21.12
C THR A 217 12.48 -50.10 -19.89
N MET A 218 12.11 -50.60 -18.72
CA MET A 218 12.68 -50.14 -17.43
C MET A 218 14.16 -50.47 -17.27
N THR A 219 14.67 -51.49 -17.97
CA THR A 219 16.04 -52.00 -17.84
C THR A 219 17.07 -50.93 -18.23
N LYS A 220 17.89 -50.50 -17.26
CA LYS A 220 18.88 -49.42 -17.45
C LYS A 220 19.90 -49.70 -18.55
N SER A 221 20.31 -50.97 -18.75
CA SER A 221 21.29 -51.36 -19.77
C SER A 221 20.81 -51.09 -21.21
N LEU A 222 19.50 -50.92 -21.43
CA LEU A 222 18.92 -50.67 -22.75
C LEU A 222 18.78 -49.16 -23.06
N ARG A 223 19.19 -48.28 -22.14
CA ARG A 223 19.00 -46.83 -22.24
C ARG A 223 20.16 -46.10 -22.92
N ALA A 224 21.33 -46.71 -23.05
CA ALA A 224 22.48 -46.05 -23.67
C ALA A 224 22.12 -45.55 -25.09
N GLY A 225 22.33 -44.26 -25.33
CA GLY A 225 21.99 -43.57 -26.58
C GLY A 225 20.49 -43.35 -26.84
N LYS A 226 19.59 -43.67 -25.88
CA LYS A 226 18.14 -43.56 -26.05
C LYS A 226 17.48 -42.74 -24.94
N VAL A 227 16.41 -42.04 -25.29
CA VAL A 227 15.47 -41.42 -24.36
C VAL A 227 14.60 -42.51 -23.75
N PHE A 228 14.67 -42.65 -22.43
CA PHE A 228 13.74 -43.48 -21.68
C PHE A 228 12.45 -42.70 -21.45
N LEU A 229 11.35 -43.19 -22.00
CA LEU A 229 10.02 -42.60 -21.85
C LEU A 229 9.30 -43.28 -20.67
N ASP A 230 9.40 -42.70 -19.48
CA ASP A 230 8.85 -43.27 -18.26
C ASP A 230 7.32 -43.06 -18.16
N TRP A 231 6.59 -43.95 -18.83
CA TRP A 231 5.13 -44.02 -18.73
C TRP A 231 4.61 -44.36 -17.32
N SER A 232 5.46 -44.94 -16.45
CA SER A 232 5.03 -45.42 -15.15
C SER A 232 4.80 -44.32 -14.12
N GLN A 233 5.22 -43.07 -14.42
CA GLN A 233 4.92 -41.87 -13.65
C GLN A 233 3.41 -41.61 -13.50
N ASN A 234 2.58 -42.19 -14.38
CA ASN A 234 1.11 -42.13 -14.29
C ASN A 234 0.49 -43.13 -13.30
N ASN A 235 1.31 -44.00 -12.68
CA ASN A 235 0.82 -44.91 -11.66
C ASN A 235 0.37 -44.11 -10.43
N GLY A 236 -0.82 -44.39 -9.91
CA GLY A 236 -1.41 -43.66 -8.79
C GLY A 236 -0.60 -43.70 -7.48
N ALA A 237 0.33 -44.64 -7.33
CA ALA A 237 1.23 -44.71 -6.18
C ALA A 237 2.56 -43.95 -6.36
N LYS A 238 2.83 -43.44 -7.58
CA LYS A 238 4.02 -42.65 -7.88
C LYS A 238 3.72 -41.15 -7.82
N THR A 239 4.78 -40.38 -7.60
CA THR A 239 4.75 -38.93 -7.60
C THR A 239 5.83 -38.42 -8.54
N THR A 240 5.52 -37.37 -9.29
CA THR A 240 6.43 -36.70 -10.21
C THR A 240 6.69 -35.29 -9.68
N ILE A 241 7.83 -34.68 -10.04
CA ILE A 241 8.08 -33.29 -9.69
C ILE A 241 6.90 -32.43 -10.16
N ALA A 242 6.43 -31.52 -9.32
CA ALA A 242 5.39 -30.58 -9.72
C ALA A 242 5.93 -29.54 -10.70
N PRO A 243 5.12 -29.05 -11.65
CA PRO A 243 5.40 -27.81 -12.36
C PRO A 243 5.81 -26.69 -11.38
N TYR A 244 6.78 -25.87 -11.79
CA TYR A 244 7.34 -24.77 -11.00
C TYR A 244 8.09 -25.16 -9.71
N SER A 245 8.19 -26.44 -9.35
CA SER A 245 9.02 -26.85 -8.21
C SER A 245 10.51 -26.65 -8.51
N LEU A 246 11.26 -26.21 -7.49
CA LEU A 246 12.73 -26.24 -7.51
C LEU A 246 13.24 -27.68 -7.58
N ARG A 247 14.53 -27.82 -7.92
CA ARG A 247 15.29 -29.07 -7.93
C ARG A 247 16.46 -28.98 -6.97
N GLY A 248 16.65 -30.02 -6.16
CA GLY A 248 17.81 -30.12 -5.27
C GLY A 248 19.04 -30.61 -6.03
N ARG A 249 19.60 -29.72 -6.83
CA ARG A 249 20.79 -29.89 -7.68
C ARG A 249 21.83 -28.84 -7.29
N GLU A 250 23.01 -28.88 -7.92
CA GLU A 250 24.08 -27.90 -7.72
C GLU A 250 23.58 -26.45 -7.87
N PHE A 251 22.73 -26.19 -8.87
CA PHE A 251 22.09 -24.89 -9.11
C PHE A 251 20.56 -24.97 -8.88
N PRO A 252 19.93 -23.87 -8.44
CA PRO A 252 18.51 -23.79 -8.10
C PRO A 252 17.64 -23.72 -9.37
N THR A 253 17.64 -24.82 -10.09
CA THR A 253 16.89 -25.05 -11.32
C THR A 253 15.46 -25.48 -11.02
N VAL A 254 14.55 -25.25 -11.97
CA VAL A 254 13.11 -25.44 -11.80
C VAL A 254 12.57 -26.41 -12.85
N ALA A 255 11.54 -27.17 -12.48
CA ALA A 255 10.66 -27.85 -13.43
C ALA A 255 9.84 -26.79 -14.20
N ALA A 256 10.48 -26.16 -15.17
CA ALA A 256 10.04 -24.90 -15.77
C ALA A 256 9.22 -25.13 -17.05
N PRO A 257 7.98 -24.62 -17.13
CA PRO A 257 7.18 -24.62 -18.36
C PRO A 257 7.85 -23.89 -19.51
N ARG A 258 7.70 -24.46 -20.71
CA ARG A 258 8.26 -23.95 -21.96
C ARG A 258 7.18 -23.87 -23.03
N THR A 259 7.42 -23.05 -24.04
CA THR A 259 6.67 -23.08 -25.29
C THR A 259 7.25 -24.11 -26.25
N TRP A 260 6.46 -24.57 -27.22
CA TRP A 260 6.96 -25.46 -28.27
C TRP A 260 8.05 -24.81 -29.14
N ALA A 261 7.96 -23.50 -29.39
CA ALA A 261 8.99 -22.76 -30.11
C ALA A 261 10.35 -22.79 -29.40
N GLU A 262 10.36 -22.75 -28.06
CA GLU A 262 11.60 -22.90 -27.30
C GLU A 262 12.17 -24.32 -27.36
N LEU A 263 11.33 -25.35 -27.54
CA LEU A 263 11.80 -26.72 -27.75
C LEU A 263 12.44 -26.92 -29.13
N ASP A 264 12.19 -26.02 -30.07
CA ASP A 264 12.83 -26.00 -31.38
C ASP A 264 14.16 -25.23 -31.39
N ASP A 265 14.48 -24.51 -30.30
CA ASP A 265 15.74 -23.79 -30.14
C ASP A 265 16.87 -24.75 -29.71
N ASN A 266 17.99 -24.69 -30.43
CA ASN A 266 19.19 -25.48 -30.12
C ASN A 266 19.88 -25.05 -28.81
N LYS A 267 19.51 -23.90 -28.23
CA LYS A 267 19.98 -23.40 -26.93
C LYS A 267 19.08 -23.84 -25.77
N LEU A 268 18.12 -24.75 -25.99
CA LEU A 268 17.27 -25.26 -24.92
C LEU A 268 18.12 -25.78 -23.75
N ARG A 269 17.88 -25.23 -22.57
CA ARG A 269 18.52 -25.62 -21.31
C ARG A 269 17.54 -25.53 -20.15
N GLN A 270 17.89 -26.16 -19.05
CA GLN A 270 17.20 -26.00 -17.77
C GLN A 270 17.30 -24.54 -17.31
N LEU A 271 16.28 -24.08 -16.60
CA LEU A 271 16.16 -22.70 -16.13
C LEU A 271 16.32 -22.61 -14.62
N ARG A 272 16.98 -21.55 -14.16
CA ARG A 272 17.04 -21.18 -12.75
C ARG A 272 15.76 -20.48 -12.31
N TYR A 273 15.54 -20.46 -10.99
CA TYR A 273 14.34 -19.89 -10.37
C TYR A 273 14.12 -18.40 -10.68
N ASP A 274 15.18 -17.60 -10.73
CA ASP A 274 15.13 -16.17 -11.06
C ASP A 274 14.70 -15.94 -12.51
N GLU A 275 15.20 -16.78 -13.43
CA GLU A 275 14.78 -16.74 -14.83
C GLU A 275 13.33 -17.21 -15.01
N VAL A 276 12.82 -18.09 -14.14
CA VAL A 276 11.41 -18.52 -14.14
C VAL A 276 10.51 -17.41 -13.62
N LEU A 277 10.89 -16.73 -12.53
CA LEU A 277 10.14 -15.58 -12.02
C LEU A 277 10.05 -14.46 -13.06
N ALA A 278 11.15 -14.15 -13.74
CA ALA A 278 11.15 -13.15 -14.82
C ALA A 278 10.24 -13.55 -15.99
N ARG A 279 10.17 -14.85 -16.33
CA ARG A 279 9.27 -15.36 -17.36
C ARG A 279 7.81 -15.26 -16.94
N VAL A 280 7.46 -15.70 -15.74
CA VAL A 280 6.07 -15.64 -15.25
C VAL A 280 5.57 -14.20 -15.17
N ALA A 281 6.42 -13.26 -14.74
CA ALA A 281 6.06 -11.84 -14.74
C ALA A 281 5.81 -11.28 -16.16
N ARG A 282 6.43 -11.86 -17.19
CA ARG A 282 6.30 -11.40 -18.58
C ARG A 282 5.16 -12.10 -19.32
N ASP A 283 5.05 -13.41 -19.16
CA ASP A 283 4.24 -14.29 -20.00
C ASP A 283 3.04 -14.92 -19.24
N GLY A 284 2.99 -14.80 -17.91
CA GLY A 284 2.01 -15.48 -17.07
C GLY A 284 2.26 -16.98 -16.92
N ASP A 285 1.19 -17.75 -16.66
CA ASP A 285 1.23 -19.20 -16.55
C ASP A 285 1.08 -19.88 -17.93
N LEU A 286 2.17 -20.45 -18.43
CA LEU A 286 2.17 -21.22 -19.69
C LEU A 286 1.42 -22.55 -19.59
N LEU A 287 1.07 -22.98 -18.37
CA LEU A 287 0.30 -24.18 -18.07
C LEU A 287 -1.13 -23.88 -17.61
N ALA A 288 -1.62 -22.64 -17.71
CA ALA A 288 -2.96 -22.28 -17.25
C ALA A 288 -4.07 -23.26 -17.71
N PRO A 289 -4.06 -23.82 -18.95
CA PRO A 289 -5.07 -24.78 -19.37
C PRO A 289 -4.84 -26.24 -18.93
N LEU A 290 -3.71 -26.56 -18.27
CA LEU A 290 -3.35 -27.94 -17.90
C LEU A 290 -4.19 -28.50 -16.76
N ASP A 291 -4.44 -27.68 -15.75
CA ASP A 291 -5.21 -28.09 -14.59
C ASP A 291 -6.38 -27.13 -14.47
N ALA A 292 -7.60 -27.67 -14.38
CA ALA A 292 -8.74 -26.84 -14.07
C ALA A 292 -8.46 -26.07 -12.78
N ASP A 293 -8.79 -24.78 -12.81
CA ASP A 293 -8.80 -23.93 -11.64
C ASP A 293 -9.40 -24.71 -10.49
N LEU A 294 -8.73 -24.65 -9.35
CA LEU A 294 -9.36 -25.15 -8.15
C LEU A 294 -10.73 -24.45 -8.05
N PRO A 295 -11.75 -25.14 -7.54
CA PRO A 295 -12.69 -24.40 -6.76
C PRO A 295 -11.83 -23.69 -5.71
N SER A 296 -11.63 -22.37 -5.84
CA SER A 296 -11.27 -21.57 -4.69
C SER A 296 -12.21 -22.07 -3.61
N ARG A 297 -11.67 -22.41 -2.42
CA ARG A 297 -12.45 -23.01 -1.34
C ARG A 297 -13.75 -22.25 -1.30
N ASP A 298 -14.84 -22.84 -1.81
CA ASP A 298 -15.99 -22.03 -2.14
C ASP A 298 -16.55 -21.64 -0.79
N ARG A 299 -16.24 -20.42 -0.37
CA ARG A 299 -16.52 -19.93 0.97
C ARG A 299 -18.03 -19.94 1.22
N LEU A 300 -18.82 -19.98 0.14
CA LEU A 300 -20.26 -20.13 0.16
C LEU A 300 -20.76 -21.58 0.19
N THR A 301 -19.90 -22.60 0.15
CA THR A 301 -20.33 -24.02 0.17
C THR A 301 -21.22 -24.29 1.38
N LYS A 302 -20.79 -23.84 2.57
CA LYS A 302 -21.57 -23.99 3.80
C LYS A 302 -22.87 -23.21 3.73
N TYR A 303 -22.83 -21.96 3.27
CA TYR A 303 -24.01 -21.11 3.07
C TYR A 303 -25.05 -21.76 2.15
N ARG A 304 -24.64 -22.20 0.96
CA ARG A 304 -25.47 -22.89 -0.04
C ARG A 304 -26.07 -24.19 0.50
N SER A 305 -25.30 -24.96 1.28
CA SER A 305 -25.80 -26.22 1.86
C SER A 305 -26.93 -26.04 2.88
N MET A 306 -27.10 -24.81 3.39
CA MET A 306 -28.05 -24.48 4.45
C MET A 306 -29.32 -23.81 3.91
N ARG A 307 -29.37 -23.44 2.62
CA ARG A 307 -30.51 -22.77 1.99
C ARG A 307 -31.09 -23.60 0.84
N ASP A 308 -32.39 -23.54 0.68
CA ASP A 308 -33.10 -24.02 -0.49
C ASP A 308 -33.56 -22.80 -1.31
N ALA A 309 -32.93 -22.57 -2.47
CA ALA A 309 -33.21 -21.41 -3.32
C ALA A 309 -34.67 -21.33 -3.81
N ALA A 310 -35.42 -22.44 -3.75
CA ALA A 310 -36.85 -22.44 -4.08
C ALA A 310 -37.75 -21.99 -2.91
N LYS A 311 -37.21 -21.90 -1.69
CA LYS A 311 -37.97 -21.64 -0.45
C LYS A 311 -37.56 -20.38 0.29
N THR A 312 -36.33 -19.90 0.11
CA THR A 312 -35.86 -18.66 0.74
C THR A 312 -35.78 -17.50 -0.27
N PRO A 313 -36.16 -16.28 0.11
CA PRO A 313 -35.90 -15.08 -0.70
C PRO A 313 -34.45 -14.60 -0.62
N GLU A 314 -33.60 -15.23 0.19
CA GLU A 314 -32.18 -14.92 0.29
C GLU A 314 -31.44 -15.19 -1.05
N PRO A 315 -30.41 -14.39 -1.40
CA PRO A 315 -29.61 -14.63 -2.60
C PRO A 315 -28.76 -15.90 -2.45
N VAL A 316 -29.00 -16.90 -3.30
CA VAL A 316 -28.22 -18.16 -3.36
C VAL A 316 -27.54 -18.28 -4.73
N PRO A 317 -26.47 -17.49 -5.00
CA PRO A 317 -25.80 -17.52 -6.29
C PRO A 317 -25.15 -18.89 -6.51
N SER A 318 -25.26 -19.43 -7.73
CA SER A 318 -24.58 -20.66 -8.16
C SER A 318 -23.15 -20.41 -8.66
N ALA A 319 -22.86 -19.18 -9.11
CA ALA A 319 -21.55 -18.77 -9.60
C ALA A 319 -20.54 -18.56 -8.46
N LYS A 320 -19.24 -18.71 -8.75
CA LYS A 320 -18.19 -18.39 -7.77
C LYS A 320 -18.24 -16.88 -7.44
N PRO A 321 -17.95 -16.48 -6.19
CA PRO A 321 -17.89 -15.07 -5.85
C PRO A 321 -16.73 -14.38 -6.59
N ALA A 322 -16.98 -13.21 -7.16
CA ALA A 322 -15.92 -12.33 -7.66
C ALA A 322 -15.38 -11.51 -6.49
N ALA A 323 -14.05 -11.31 -6.44
CA ALA A 323 -13.46 -10.43 -5.45
C ALA A 323 -13.93 -8.98 -5.69
N GLY A 324 -14.47 -8.35 -4.65
CA GLY A 324 -14.75 -6.92 -4.64
C GLY A 324 -13.54 -6.11 -4.16
N GLN A 325 -13.79 -4.90 -3.65
CA GLN A 325 -12.74 -3.99 -3.16
C GLN A 325 -12.29 -4.29 -1.73
N ASN A 326 -12.90 -5.28 -1.04
CA ASN A 326 -12.58 -5.68 0.34
C ASN A 326 -12.70 -4.52 1.36
N ASN A 327 -13.65 -3.61 1.12
CA ASN A 327 -13.75 -2.35 1.86
C ASN A 327 -15.20 -2.01 2.27
N THR A 328 -16.19 -2.87 2.08
CA THR A 328 -17.58 -2.59 2.49
C THR A 328 -18.00 -3.41 3.70
N PHE A 329 -18.92 -2.86 4.50
CA PHE A 329 -19.54 -3.57 5.62
C PHE A 329 -21.04 -3.35 5.65
N VAL A 330 -21.75 -4.28 6.29
CA VAL A 330 -23.16 -4.15 6.61
C VAL A 330 -23.43 -4.66 8.02
N ILE A 331 -24.39 -4.04 8.70
CA ILE A 331 -25.01 -4.54 9.92
C ILE A 331 -26.49 -4.77 9.62
N GLN A 332 -26.94 -6.00 9.73
CA GLN A 332 -28.36 -6.36 9.54
C GLN A 332 -29.00 -6.67 10.89
N GLU A 333 -30.10 -6.00 11.20
CA GLU A 333 -30.97 -6.33 12.33
C GLU A 333 -31.82 -7.56 11.98
N HIS A 334 -31.66 -8.64 12.74
CA HIS A 334 -32.30 -9.93 12.47
C HIS A 334 -33.24 -10.35 13.59
N HIS A 335 -34.54 -10.29 13.31
CA HIS A 335 -35.64 -10.74 14.17
C HIS A 335 -35.88 -12.24 13.98
N ALA A 336 -34.88 -13.05 14.31
CA ALA A 336 -35.00 -14.50 14.36
C ALA A 336 -35.71 -14.96 15.66
N ARG A 337 -35.43 -16.17 16.16
CA ARG A 337 -35.92 -16.62 17.48
C ARG A 337 -35.55 -15.64 18.62
N ARG A 338 -34.43 -14.95 18.46
CA ARG A 338 -33.96 -13.85 19.32
C ARG A 338 -33.41 -12.76 18.42
N LEU A 339 -33.66 -11.51 18.81
CA LEU A 339 -33.07 -10.35 18.15
C LEU A 339 -31.54 -10.42 18.27
N HIS A 340 -30.86 -10.21 17.15
CA HIS A 340 -29.42 -10.00 17.08
C HIS A 340 -29.09 -9.16 15.85
N TYR A 341 -27.84 -8.75 15.75
CA TYR A 341 -27.33 -7.95 14.64
C TYR A 341 -26.22 -8.71 13.94
N ASP A 342 -26.39 -9.00 12.66
CA ASP A 342 -25.36 -9.62 11.86
C ASP A 342 -24.40 -8.54 11.36
N PHE A 343 -23.21 -8.50 11.95
CA PHE A 343 -22.11 -7.65 11.47
C PHE A 343 -21.30 -8.41 10.42
N ARG A 344 -21.14 -7.81 9.24
CA ARG A 344 -20.54 -8.47 8.09
C ARG A 344 -19.54 -7.57 7.39
N LEU A 345 -18.40 -8.13 7.02
CA LEU A 345 -17.29 -7.44 6.34
C LEU A 345 -17.03 -8.12 5.00
N GLU A 346 -17.00 -7.34 3.91
CA GLU A 346 -16.57 -7.82 2.61
C GLU A 346 -15.09 -8.18 2.63
N ARG A 347 -14.77 -9.46 2.41
CA ARG A 347 -13.40 -9.95 2.34
C ARG A 347 -13.26 -11.14 1.39
N ASP A 348 -12.36 -11.02 0.44
CA ASP A 348 -11.97 -12.04 -0.53
C ASP A 348 -13.18 -12.64 -1.27
N GLY A 349 -14.07 -11.74 -1.71
CA GLY A 349 -15.25 -12.07 -2.50
C GLY A 349 -16.47 -12.55 -1.68
N VAL A 350 -16.43 -12.55 -0.35
CA VAL A 350 -17.58 -12.92 0.50
C VAL A 350 -17.79 -11.95 1.65
N LEU A 351 -18.92 -12.07 2.35
CA LEU A 351 -19.21 -11.39 3.59
C LEU A 351 -18.84 -12.28 4.79
N VAL A 352 -17.72 -11.97 5.44
CA VAL A 352 -17.31 -12.61 6.70
C VAL A 352 -18.20 -12.08 7.81
N SER A 353 -18.84 -12.99 8.57
CA SER A 353 -20.07 -12.64 9.27
C SER A 353 -20.09 -13.09 10.74
N TRP A 354 -20.54 -12.18 11.62
CA TRP A 354 -20.74 -12.45 13.04
C TRP A 354 -22.15 -12.05 13.48
N ALA A 355 -22.84 -12.95 14.17
CA ALA A 355 -24.07 -12.65 14.89
C ALA A 355 -23.74 -12.00 16.24
N VAL A 356 -24.15 -10.75 16.44
CA VAL A 356 -23.85 -9.94 17.62
C VAL A 356 -25.15 -9.62 18.38
N PRO A 357 -25.49 -10.34 19.47
CA PRO A 357 -26.79 -10.21 20.14
C PRO A 357 -27.12 -8.80 20.65
N LYS A 358 -26.10 -8.02 21.01
CA LYS A 358 -26.24 -6.65 21.53
C LYS A 358 -25.73 -5.58 20.56
N ASN A 359 -25.61 -5.92 19.27
CA ASN A 359 -24.92 -5.12 18.26
C ASN A 359 -23.44 -4.86 18.61
N LEU A 360 -22.68 -4.19 17.74
CA LEU A 360 -21.34 -3.74 18.09
C LEU A 360 -21.39 -2.72 19.25
N PRO A 361 -20.40 -2.71 20.16
CA PRO A 361 -20.42 -1.83 21.32
C PRO A 361 -20.30 -0.36 20.91
N GLU A 362 -21.16 0.49 21.46
CA GLU A 362 -21.11 1.94 21.23
C GLU A 362 -20.00 2.61 22.03
N THR A 363 -19.50 2.00 23.10
CA THR A 363 -18.48 2.59 23.96
C THR A 363 -17.31 1.64 24.23
N PRO A 364 -16.10 2.17 24.56
CA PRO A 364 -14.94 1.33 24.85
C PRO A 364 -14.97 0.59 26.19
N SER A 365 -15.94 0.89 27.06
CA SER A 365 -16.02 0.32 28.41
C SER A 365 -16.71 -1.03 28.46
N VAL A 366 -17.31 -1.48 27.35
CA VAL A 366 -18.06 -2.73 27.25
C VAL A 366 -17.62 -3.51 26.03
N ASN A 367 -17.55 -4.83 26.21
CA ASN A 367 -17.32 -5.78 25.12
C ASN A 367 -18.60 -6.54 24.86
N HIS A 368 -18.92 -6.75 23.59
CA HIS A 368 -20.08 -7.54 23.19
C HIS A 368 -19.63 -8.89 22.62
N LEU A 369 -20.38 -9.94 22.93
CA LEU A 369 -20.19 -11.24 22.30
C LEU A 369 -20.54 -11.13 20.82
N ALA A 370 -19.66 -11.61 19.95
CA ALA A 370 -19.87 -11.79 18.53
C ALA A 370 -19.69 -13.28 18.21
N VAL A 371 -20.65 -13.91 17.54
CA VAL A 371 -20.58 -15.33 17.20
C VAL A 371 -20.32 -15.45 15.71
N HIS A 372 -19.16 -15.96 15.32
CA HIS A 372 -18.80 -16.15 13.93
C HIS A 372 -19.74 -17.18 13.27
N THR A 373 -20.24 -16.84 12.09
CA THR A 373 -21.20 -17.62 11.29
C THR A 373 -20.55 -18.04 9.97
N GLU A 374 -21.30 -18.71 9.09
CA GLU A 374 -20.84 -18.97 7.73
C GLU A 374 -20.62 -17.68 6.92
N ASP A 375 -19.73 -17.73 5.93
CA ASP A 375 -19.55 -16.63 4.98
C ASP A 375 -20.79 -16.49 4.08
N HIS A 376 -21.17 -15.26 3.75
CA HIS A 376 -22.35 -14.97 2.94
C HIS A 376 -21.96 -14.40 1.56
N PRO A 377 -22.81 -14.54 0.53
CA PRO A 377 -22.56 -13.92 -0.77
C PRO A 377 -22.58 -12.39 -0.68
N LEU A 378 -21.84 -11.69 -1.54
CA LEU A 378 -21.80 -10.22 -1.52
C LEU A 378 -23.18 -9.60 -1.79
N GLU A 379 -24.00 -10.23 -2.63
CA GLU A 379 -25.37 -9.80 -2.90
C GLU A 379 -26.23 -9.78 -1.62
N TYR A 380 -25.91 -10.63 -0.65
CA TYR A 380 -26.59 -10.67 0.66
C TYR A 380 -26.41 -9.36 1.44
N GLY A 381 -25.35 -8.59 1.17
CA GLY A 381 -25.09 -7.32 1.83
C GLY A 381 -26.18 -6.28 1.60
N SER A 382 -26.92 -6.41 0.49
CA SER A 382 -28.06 -5.55 0.14
C SER A 382 -29.43 -6.15 0.45
N PHE A 383 -29.48 -7.36 1.05
CA PHE A 383 -30.72 -8.07 1.29
C PHE A 383 -31.49 -7.51 2.49
N GLU A 384 -32.78 -7.23 2.27
CA GLU A 384 -33.80 -6.99 3.29
C GLU A 384 -35.03 -7.82 2.97
N GLY A 385 -35.66 -8.41 3.98
CA GLY A 385 -36.82 -9.29 3.74
C GLY A 385 -37.25 -10.11 4.94
N THR A 386 -38.19 -11.03 4.71
CA THR A 386 -38.64 -12.00 5.72
C THR A 386 -38.31 -13.41 5.25
N ILE A 387 -37.44 -14.10 6.00
CA ILE A 387 -37.08 -15.49 5.75
C ILE A 387 -38.20 -16.39 6.30
N PRO A 388 -38.82 -17.27 5.48
CA PRO A 388 -39.99 -18.07 5.87
C PRO A 388 -39.75 -18.98 7.08
N LYS A 389 -40.83 -19.22 7.84
CA LYS A 389 -40.80 -20.11 9.00
C LYS A 389 -40.44 -21.54 8.58
N GLY A 390 -39.42 -22.12 9.22
CA GLY A 390 -38.92 -23.47 8.92
C GLY A 390 -37.59 -23.47 8.18
N GLU A 391 -37.24 -22.36 7.52
CA GLU A 391 -35.94 -22.16 6.89
C GLU A 391 -34.86 -21.74 7.91
N TYR A 392 -33.59 -21.97 7.57
CA TYR A 392 -32.47 -21.54 8.40
C TYR A 392 -32.45 -20.01 8.49
N GLY A 393 -32.35 -19.45 9.70
CA GLY A 393 -32.42 -18.00 9.89
C GLY A 393 -33.83 -17.40 9.76
N ALA A 394 -34.90 -18.20 9.81
CA ALA A 394 -36.29 -17.69 9.76
C ALA A 394 -36.51 -16.46 10.66
N GLY A 395 -37.03 -15.38 10.08
CA GLY A 395 -37.15 -14.08 10.74
C GLY A 395 -37.12 -12.91 9.77
N LYS A 396 -37.38 -11.70 10.28
CA LYS A 396 -37.27 -10.46 9.50
C LYS A 396 -35.85 -9.92 9.55
N VAL A 397 -35.28 -9.58 8.40
CA VAL A 397 -33.94 -9.00 8.22
C VAL A 397 -34.10 -7.59 7.65
N VAL A 398 -33.46 -6.61 8.29
CA VAL A 398 -33.45 -5.19 7.88
C VAL A 398 -32.03 -4.67 7.98
N ILE A 399 -31.57 -3.86 7.03
CA ILE A 399 -30.25 -3.22 7.11
C ILE A 399 -30.32 -2.14 8.20
N TRP A 400 -29.55 -2.34 9.27
CA TRP A 400 -29.45 -1.39 10.35
C TRP A 400 -28.44 -0.29 10.03
N ASP A 401 -27.28 -0.65 9.47
CA ASP A 401 -26.29 0.29 8.94
C ASP A 401 -25.44 -0.37 7.85
N SER A 402 -24.81 0.44 7.02
CA SER A 402 -23.87 0.00 5.98
C SER A 402 -22.91 1.13 5.66
N GLY A 403 -21.75 0.77 5.11
CA GLY A 403 -20.74 1.75 4.74
C GLY A 403 -19.44 1.09 4.31
N THR A 404 -18.34 1.84 4.43
CA THR A 404 -17.01 1.34 4.12
C THR A 404 -16.20 1.06 5.37
N TYR A 405 -15.15 0.27 5.25
CA TYR A 405 -14.20 0.02 6.31
C TYR A 405 -12.77 -0.07 5.80
N GLU A 406 -11.84 0.24 6.68
CA GLU A 406 -10.41 0.01 6.48
C GLU A 406 -9.95 -1.14 7.37
N ALA A 407 -9.25 -2.11 6.80
CA ALA A 407 -8.68 -3.23 7.55
C ALA A 407 -7.27 -2.87 8.06
N GLU A 408 -7.12 -2.67 9.37
CA GLU A 408 -5.79 -2.61 9.99
C GLU A 408 -5.19 -4.01 10.15
N LYS A 409 -6.04 -4.98 10.50
CA LYS A 409 -5.66 -6.37 10.72
C LYS A 409 -6.84 -7.27 10.38
N PHE A 410 -6.61 -8.37 9.68
CA PHE A 410 -7.66 -9.33 9.34
C PHE A 410 -7.06 -10.74 9.38
N LEU A 411 -6.98 -11.31 10.58
CA LEU A 411 -6.50 -12.67 10.84
C LEU A 411 -7.66 -13.60 11.24
N ASP A 412 -7.41 -14.90 11.21
CA ASP A 412 -8.40 -15.94 11.56
C ASP A 412 -8.87 -15.87 13.03
N ASP A 413 -8.08 -15.27 13.92
CA ASP A 413 -8.33 -15.13 15.36
C ASP A 413 -8.48 -13.67 15.83
N GLU A 414 -8.17 -12.70 14.98
CA GLU A 414 -8.25 -11.28 15.32
C GLU A 414 -8.48 -10.39 14.08
N VAL A 415 -9.54 -9.58 14.14
CA VAL A 415 -9.91 -8.61 13.10
C VAL A 415 -9.94 -7.22 13.72
N ILE A 416 -9.19 -6.27 13.15
CA ILE A 416 -9.18 -4.86 13.55
C ILE A 416 -9.53 -4.03 12.34
N VAL A 417 -10.64 -3.30 12.45
CA VAL A 417 -11.19 -2.49 11.37
C VAL A 417 -11.58 -1.11 11.86
N ASN A 418 -11.49 -0.13 10.96
CA ASN A 418 -12.06 1.20 11.16
C ASN A 418 -13.32 1.31 10.31
N LEU A 419 -14.48 1.50 10.93
CA LEU A 419 -15.78 1.52 10.25
C LEU A 419 -16.21 2.97 9.92
N HIS A 420 -16.79 3.14 8.74
CA HIS A 420 -17.34 4.40 8.23
C HIS A 420 -18.80 4.18 7.79
N GLY A 421 -19.71 4.07 8.76
CA GLY A 421 -21.15 3.96 8.54
C GLY A 421 -21.92 5.23 8.88
N ASN A 422 -23.23 5.18 8.67
CA ASN A 422 -24.13 6.29 9.00
C ASN A 422 -24.56 6.30 10.47
N ARG A 423 -24.60 5.12 11.12
CA ARG A 423 -24.98 4.96 12.53
C ARG A 423 -23.81 4.53 13.40
N ILE A 424 -22.92 3.71 12.87
CA ILE A 424 -21.72 3.24 13.55
C ILE A 424 -20.47 3.70 12.82
N SER A 425 -19.49 4.17 13.59
CA SER A 425 -18.21 4.62 13.07
C SER A 425 -17.13 4.45 14.12
N GLY A 426 -15.89 4.24 13.67
CA GLY A 426 -14.70 4.19 14.51
C GLY A 426 -14.05 2.81 14.53
N ARG A 427 -13.06 2.67 15.41
CA ARG A 427 -12.16 1.51 15.42
C ARG A 427 -12.69 0.37 16.28
N TYR A 428 -12.89 -0.79 15.66
CA TYR A 428 -13.36 -2.01 16.29
C TYR A 428 -12.31 -3.11 16.21
N ALA A 429 -12.19 -3.89 17.28
CA ALA A 429 -11.43 -5.13 17.31
C ALA A 429 -12.40 -6.28 17.61
N LEU A 430 -12.38 -7.32 16.78
CA LEU A 430 -13.00 -8.61 17.05
C LEU A 430 -11.87 -9.59 17.38
N ILE A 431 -11.94 -10.21 18.55
CA ILE A 431 -10.92 -11.13 19.05
C ILE A 431 -11.58 -12.48 19.33
N GLN A 432 -11.09 -13.55 18.70
CA GLN A 432 -11.58 -14.91 18.93
C GLN A 432 -11.19 -15.36 20.34
N THR A 433 -12.19 -15.81 21.11
CA THR A 433 -11.95 -16.34 22.46
C THR A 433 -11.96 -17.86 22.47
N ASP A 434 -12.90 -18.48 21.76
CA ASP A 434 -13.03 -19.94 21.70
C ASP A 434 -13.89 -20.35 20.49
N GLY A 435 -13.33 -21.15 19.58
CA GLY A 435 -14.06 -21.68 18.43
C GLY A 435 -14.76 -20.58 17.61
N ASN A 436 -16.09 -20.55 17.60
CA ASN A 436 -16.85 -19.51 16.90
C ASN A 436 -17.21 -18.31 17.78
N GLN A 437 -16.76 -18.23 19.02
CA GLN A 437 -17.03 -17.13 19.93
C GLN A 437 -15.92 -16.07 19.85
N TRP A 438 -16.34 -14.83 19.70
CA TRP A 438 -15.50 -13.65 19.56
C TRP A 438 -15.98 -12.55 20.50
N LEU A 439 -15.07 -11.65 20.85
CA LEU A 439 -15.37 -10.42 21.55
C LEU A 439 -15.23 -9.25 20.59
N ALA A 440 -16.32 -8.51 20.38
CA ALA A 440 -16.29 -7.21 19.74
C ALA A 440 -15.98 -6.13 20.79
N HIS A 441 -14.93 -5.36 20.55
CA HIS A 441 -14.46 -4.27 21.39
C HIS A 441 -14.33 -3.00 20.56
N ARG A 442 -15.00 -1.92 20.97
CA ARG A 442 -14.74 -0.59 20.43
C ARG A 442 -13.48 -0.06 21.11
N THR A 443 -12.44 0.24 20.34
CA THR A 443 -11.24 0.85 20.92
C THR A 443 -11.57 2.25 21.40
N LYS A 444 -10.95 2.74 22.48
CA LYS A 444 -11.00 4.17 22.84
C LYS A 444 -10.72 4.99 21.59
N ASP A 445 -11.62 5.91 21.26
CA ASP A 445 -11.54 6.74 20.06
C ASP A 445 -10.09 7.24 19.91
N GLN A 446 -9.35 6.61 18.99
CA GLN A 446 -8.28 7.36 18.35
C GLN A 446 -9.05 8.41 17.59
N LYS A 447 -8.85 9.68 17.95
CA LYS A 447 -9.48 10.82 17.26
C LYS A 447 -9.49 10.49 15.77
N VAL A 448 -10.69 10.30 15.21
CA VAL A 448 -10.88 10.22 13.77
C VAL A 448 -10.10 11.40 13.21
N PHE A 449 -9.25 11.14 12.22
CA PHE A 449 -8.50 12.22 11.61
C PHE A 449 -9.52 13.16 10.97
N ASP A 450 -9.81 14.25 11.66
CA ASP A 450 -10.81 15.22 11.26
C ASP A 450 -10.09 16.43 10.69
N PHE A 451 -10.13 16.53 9.37
CA PHE A 451 -9.52 17.64 8.65
C PHE A 451 -10.13 19.00 9.05
N ASP A 452 -11.42 19.02 9.42
CA ASP A 452 -12.13 20.26 9.72
C ASP A 452 -11.77 20.86 11.08
N THR A 453 -11.22 20.05 11.99
CA THR A 453 -10.67 20.53 13.27
C THR A 453 -9.15 20.71 13.24
N LEU A 454 -8.50 20.37 12.12
CA LEU A 454 -7.05 20.46 11.99
C LEU A 454 -6.58 21.90 11.82
N THR A 455 -5.53 22.26 12.56
CA THR A 455 -4.86 23.56 12.49
C THR A 455 -3.35 23.37 12.39
N PRO A 456 -2.62 24.20 11.63
CA PRO A 456 -1.18 24.03 11.47
C PRO A 456 -0.40 24.02 12.79
N MET A 457 0.69 23.26 12.82
CA MET A 457 1.72 23.36 13.87
C MET A 457 2.59 24.60 13.64
N PHE A 458 3.00 25.28 14.71
CA PHE A 458 3.76 26.53 14.63
C PHE A 458 5.20 26.38 15.15
N ALA A 459 6.14 27.02 14.45
CA ALA A 459 7.53 27.12 14.90
C ALA A 459 7.72 28.20 15.98
N SER A 460 8.58 27.92 16.95
CA SER A 460 9.11 28.91 17.89
C SER A 460 10.21 29.75 17.23
N HIS A 461 10.32 31.03 17.59
CA HIS A 461 11.46 31.84 17.18
C HIS A 461 12.72 31.39 17.94
N GLY A 462 13.86 31.32 17.26
CA GLY A 462 15.14 30.94 17.85
C GLY A 462 16.23 30.82 16.79
N SER A 463 17.46 30.53 17.23
CA SER A 463 18.59 30.40 16.31
C SER A 463 18.81 28.96 15.84
N ALA A 464 18.98 28.77 14.53
CA ALA A 464 19.32 27.49 13.92
C ALA A 464 20.84 27.24 13.89
N ALA A 465 21.68 28.27 14.03
CA ALA A 465 23.12 28.20 13.76
C ALA A 465 23.85 27.08 14.53
N GLY A 466 23.47 26.82 15.79
CA GLY A 466 24.06 25.80 16.66
C GLY A 466 23.48 24.38 16.51
N LEU A 467 22.50 24.18 15.62
CA LEU A 467 21.80 22.90 15.49
C LEU A 467 22.52 21.94 14.53
N THR A 468 22.47 20.64 14.82
CA THR A 468 23.18 19.59 14.04
C THR A 468 22.24 18.75 13.19
N ALA A 469 22.70 18.37 11.99
CA ALA A 469 21.93 17.62 11.01
C ALA A 469 21.50 16.21 11.47
N GLY A 470 22.18 15.64 12.48
CA GLY A 470 21.82 14.33 13.06
C GLY A 470 20.54 14.37 13.89
N GLN A 471 20.23 15.51 14.51
CA GLN A 471 19.03 15.69 15.34
C GLN A 471 17.96 16.54 14.66
N TRP A 472 18.36 17.43 13.75
CA TRP A 472 17.50 18.40 13.11
C TRP A 472 17.53 18.22 11.59
N ALA A 473 16.38 18.44 10.96
CA ALA A 473 16.26 18.67 9.54
C ALA A 473 16.06 20.17 9.31
N PHE A 474 16.62 20.69 8.22
CA PHE A 474 16.54 22.11 7.90
C PHE A 474 15.75 22.28 6.61
N GLU A 475 14.72 23.10 6.65
CA GLU A 475 13.94 23.53 5.49
C GLU A 475 14.15 25.02 5.29
N GLY A 476 14.02 25.53 4.08
CA GLY A 476 13.97 26.98 3.94
C GLY A 476 12.63 27.55 4.42
N LYS A 477 12.68 28.78 4.91
CA LYS A 477 11.51 29.54 5.30
C LYS A 477 11.02 30.34 4.10
N TRP A 478 9.80 30.04 3.66
CA TRP A 478 9.17 30.69 2.51
C TRP A 478 8.21 31.78 2.94
N ASP A 479 8.11 32.79 2.09
CA ASP A 479 7.14 33.86 2.17
C ASP A 479 5.92 33.48 1.32
N GLY A 480 4.83 33.10 1.99
CA GLY A 480 3.60 32.64 1.36
C GLY A 480 2.42 32.62 2.34
N TYR A 481 1.37 31.90 1.96
CA TYR A 481 0.26 31.60 2.87
C TYR A 481 0.27 30.13 3.27
N ARG A 482 0.20 29.88 4.57
CA ARG A 482 0.12 28.53 5.14
C ARG A 482 -1.19 27.86 4.75
N LEU A 483 -1.10 26.62 4.26
CA LEU A 483 -2.23 25.85 3.77
C LEU A 483 -2.16 24.40 4.23
N LEU A 484 -3.28 23.91 4.77
CA LEU A 484 -3.54 22.48 4.89
C LEU A 484 -4.35 22.04 3.68
N VAL A 485 -3.89 20.99 3.01
CA VAL A 485 -4.50 20.41 1.82
C VAL A 485 -5.03 19.03 2.20
N ASP A 486 -6.31 18.79 1.95
CA ASP A 486 -6.95 17.48 1.97
C ASP A 486 -7.26 17.10 0.52
N ALA A 487 -6.54 16.11 0.02
CA ALA A 487 -6.70 15.55 -1.31
C ALA A 487 -7.21 14.12 -1.15
N ASP A 488 -8.49 13.92 -1.42
CA ASP A 488 -9.21 12.67 -1.22
C ASP A 488 -9.72 12.15 -2.56
N HIS A 489 -8.97 11.20 -3.16
CA HIS A 489 -9.32 10.55 -4.42
C HIS A 489 -9.74 11.53 -5.52
N GLY A 490 -8.96 12.58 -5.73
CA GLY A 490 -9.25 13.62 -6.72
C GLY A 490 -10.04 14.82 -6.21
N ARG A 491 -10.66 14.74 -5.02
CA ARG A 491 -11.38 15.85 -4.39
C ARG A 491 -10.42 16.73 -3.58
N LEU A 492 -10.48 18.04 -3.79
CA LEU A 492 -9.67 19.01 -3.06
C LEU A 492 -10.49 19.74 -1.98
N ARG A 493 -9.93 19.82 -0.77
CA ARG A 493 -10.35 20.77 0.26
C ARG A 493 -9.14 21.49 0.84
N LEU A 494 -9.27 22.78 1.08
CA LEU A 494 -8.17 23.64 1.50
C LEU A 494 -8.54 24.44 2.76
N ARG A 495 -7.66 24.42 3.77
CA ARG A 495 -7.83 25.22 4.99
C ARG A 495 -6.66 26.16 5.21
N SER A 496 -6.97 27.43 5.48
CA SER A 496 -5.98 28.45 5.80
C SER A 496 -5.37 28.21 7.18
N ARG A 497 -4.33 28.98 7.50
CA ARG A 497 -3.75 29.06 8.86
C ARG A 497 -4.79 29.22 9.98
N SER A 498 -5.84 30.01 9.76
CA SER A 498 -6.88 30.29 10.76
C SER A 498 -8.00 29.25 10.77
N GLY A 499 -7.93 28.22 9.92
CA GLY A 499 -8.98 27.19 9.79
C GLY A 499 -10.14 27.61 8.88
N ARG A 500 -10.00 28.68 8.09
CA ARG A 500 -11.03 29.07 7.12
C ARG A 500 -10.94 28.17 5.88
N ASP A 501 -12.08 27.74 5.36
CA ASP A 501 -12.14 27.11 4.04
C ASP A 501 -11.77 28.13 2.96
N VAL A 502 -10.72 27.82 2.21
CA VAL A 502 -10.19 28.66 1.12
C VAL A 502 -10.15 27.91 -0.21
N THR A 503 -10.88 26.80 -0.33
CA THR A 503 -10.87 25.93 -1.51
C THR A 503 -11.19 26.70 -2.78
N GLY A 504 -12.22 27.55 -2.75
CA GLY A 504 -12.62 28.39 -3.88
C GLY A 504 -11.63 29.51 -4.24
N GLU A 505 -10.65 29.83 -3.40
CA GLU A 505 -9.65 30.88 -3.69
C GLU A 505 -8.46 30.37 -4.51
N TYR A 506 -8.28 29.05 -4.57
CA TYR A 506 -7.14 28.40 -5.22
C TYR A 506 -7.57 27.30 -6.20
N PRO A 507 -8.43 27.59 -7.20
CA PRO A 507 -8.92 26.58 -8.14
C PRO A 507 -7.80 25.88 -8.92
N GLN A 508 -6.68 26.57 -9.17
CA GLN A 508 -5.50 25.99 -9.81
C GLN A 508 -4.86 24.82 -9.05
N LEU A 509 -5.10 24.68 -7.74
CA LEU A 509 -4.60 23.55 -6.95
C LEU A 509 -5.45 22.28 -7.14
N GLN A 510 -6.56 22.32 -7.89
CA GLN A 510 -7.35 21.13 -8.20
C GLN A 510 -6.54 20.09 -8.98
N ALA A 511 -5.57 20.52 -9.79
CA ALA A 511 -4.65 19.63 -10.50
C ALA A 511 -3.81 18.77 -9.54
N LEU A 512 -3.48 19.30 -8.35
CA LEU A 512 -2.76 18.55 -7.31
C LEU A 512 -3.60 17.38 -6.78
N ALA A 513 -4.88 17.60 -6.49
CA ALA A 513 -5.75 16.52 -6.02
C ALA A 513 -5.98 15.47 -7.13
N ALA A 514 -6.09 15.91 -8.39
CA ALA A 514 -6.25 14.99 -9.53
C ALA A 514 -5.01 14.09 -9.74
N ASP A 515 -3.81 14.63 -9.55
CA ASP A 515 -2.56 13.84 -9.59
C ASP A 515 -2.47 12.82 -8.46
N LEU A 516 -3.10 13.13 -7.32
CA LEU A 516 -3.17 12.26 -6.13
C LEU A 516 -4.46 11.43 -6.08
N ALA A 517 -5.12 11.17 -7.21
CA ALA A 517 -6.44 10.54 -7.24
C ALA A 517 -6.49 9.08 -6.75
N ASP A 518 -5.36 8.39 -6.73
CA ASP A 518 -5.24 7.02 -6.19
C ASP A 518 -5.08 6.99 -4.66
N HIS A 519 -5.04 8.16 -4.01
CA HIS A 519 -4.72 8.29 -2.58
C HIS A 519 -5.71 9.21 -1.85
N HIS A 520 -5.77 9.03 -0.53
CA HIS A 520 -6.29 10.04 0.40
C HIS A 520 -5.16 10.57 1.28
N VAL A 521 -4.82 11.84 1.11
CA VAL A 521 -3.72 12.48 1.84
C VAL A 521 -4.10 13.83 2.44
N VAL A 522 -3.55 14.09 3.62
CA VAL A 522 -3.57 15.43 4.23
C VAL A 522 -2.17 15.96 4.39
N ILE A 523 -1.91 17.10 3.76
CA ILE A 523 -0.57 17.67 3.57
C ILE A 523 -0.54 19.07 4.19
N ASP A 524 0.58 19.38 4.86
CA ASP A 524 0.88 20.72 5.35
C ASP A 524 1.94 21.35 4.45
N GLY A 525 1.66 22.57 3.96
CA GLY A 525 2.50 23.24 2.98
C GLY A 525 2.31 24.75 2.98
N GLU A 526 3.08 25.43 2.12
CA GLU A 526 2.95 26.86 1.87
C GLU A 526 2.50 27.06 0.42
N VAL A 527 1.47 27.86 0.19
CA VAL A 527 1.23 28.38 -1.16
C VAL A 527 2.12 29.60 -1.36
N VAL A 528 2.86 29.62 -2.47
CA VAL A 528 3.83 30.65 -2.80
C VAL A 528 3.55 31.23 -4.19
N ALA A 529 3.89 32.50 -4.36
CA ALA A 529 3.90 33.17 -5.66
C ALA A 529 5.37 33.49 -5.96
N LEU A 530 5.83 33.06 -7.12
CA LEU A 530 7.24 33.19 -7.50
C LEU A 530 7.46 34.52 -8.23
N ASP A 531 8.56 35.21 -7.91
CA ASP A 531 9.03 36.34 -8.70
C ASP A 531 9.70 35.89 -10.01
N GLN A 532 10.21 36.84 -10.79
CA GLN A 532 10.90 36.56 -12.07
C GLN A 532 12.18 35.72 -11.91
N SER A 533 12.74 35.64 -10.70
CA SER A 533 13.92 34.84 -10.36
C SER A 533 13.55 33.47 -9.79
N GLY A 534 12.26 33.13 -9.69
CA GLY A 534 11.77 31.87 -9.14
C GLY A 534 11.79 31.82 -7.60
N VAL A 535 11.91 32.97 -6.92
CA VAL A 535 11.93 33.05 -5.45
C VAL A 535 10.52 33.37 -4.93
N PRO A 536 10.03 32.67 -3.89
CA PRO A 536 8.78 33.03 -3.21
C PRO A 536 8.78 34.49 -2.75
N SER A 537 7.78 35.26 -3.19
CA SER A 537 7.64 36.68 -2.89
C SER A 537 6.27 36.96 -2.26
N PHE A 538 6.30 37.50 -1.03
CA PHE A 538 5.09 37.94 -0.35
C PHE A 538 4.37 39.05 -1.11
N ASN A 539 5.11 39.95 -1.75
CA ASN A 539 4.55 41.05 -2.52
C ASN A 539 3.78 40.51 -3.74
N GLU A 540 4.37 39.56 -4.49
CA GLU A 540 3.69 38.90 -5.61
C GLU A 540 2.44 38.13 -5.14
N MET A 541 2.50 37.49 -3.97
CA MET A 541 1.36 36.78 -3.41
C MET A 541 0.22 37.74 -3.03
N GLN A 542 0.54 38.88 -2.41
CA GLN A 542 -0.44 39.91 -2.02
C GLN A 542 -1.07 40.60 -3.22
N ASN A 543 -0.26 40.89 -4.26
CA ASN A 543 -0.70 41.59 -5.46
C ASN A 543 -1.18 40.65 -6.58
N ARG A 544 -1.40 39.37 -6.26
CA ARG A 544 -1.75 38.33 -7.23
C ARG A 544 -2.99 38.68 -8.04
N VAL A 545 -2.90 38.47 -9.34
CA VAL A 545 -4.03 38.49 -10.27
C VAL A 545 -4.39 37.05 -10.64
N ARG A 546 -5.52 36.83 -11.31
CA ARG A 546 -5.95 35.46 -11.70
C ARG A 546 -4.89 34.69 -12.52
N ALA A 547 -4.03 35.39 -13.26
CA ALA A 547 -2.97 34.80 -14.08
C ALA A 547 -1.64 34.59 -13.32
N THR A 548 -1.53 35.01 -12.05
CA THR A 548 -0.30 34.83 -11.27
C THR A 548 -0.05 33.34 -11.04
N ARG A 549 1.14 32.87 -11.43
CA ARG A 549 1.57 31.50 -11.17
C ARG A 549 1.79 31.32 -9.67
N ILE A 550 1.01 30.42 -9.08
CA ILE A 550 1.18 30.01 -7.70
C ILE A 550 1.56 28.52 -7.64
N GLU A 551 2.29 28.15 -6.60
CA GLU A 551 2.70 26.78 -6.35
C GLU A 551 2.40 26.41 -4.90
N PHE A 552 2.09 25.14 -4.67
CA PHE A 552 1.97 24.59 -3.31
C PHE A 552 3.22 23.79 -3.00
N TRP A 553 4.01 24.27 -2.04
CA TRP A 553 5.25 23.65 -1.61
C TRP A 553 5.00 22.90 -0.29
N ALA A 554 4.94 21.57 -0.39
CA ALA A 554 4.64 20.69 0.72
C ALA A 554 5.87 20.41 1.59
N PHE A 555 5.69 20.39 2.91
CA PHE A 555 6.78 20.08 3.85
C PHE A 555 6.38 19.14 5.01
N ASP A 556 5.12 18.71 5.12
CA ASP A 556 4.72 17.66 6.06
C ASP A 556 3.52 16.85 5.54
N LEU A 557 3.43 15.59 5.96
CA LEU A 557 2.35 14.66 5.61
C LEU A 557 1.68 14.19 6.91
N LEU A 558 0.40 14.50 7.05
CA LEU A 558 -0.37 14.36 8.29
C LEU A 558 -1.29 13.14 8.27
N TYR A 559 -1.70 12.71 7.09
CA TYR A 559 -2.54 11.55 6.85
C TYR A 559 -2.21 10.94 5.47
N LEU A 560 -2.23 9.61 5.37
CA LEU A 560 -2.04 8.85 4.14
C LEU A 560 -2.84 7.56 4.21
N ASP A 561 -3.79 7.38 3.30
CA ASP A 561 -4.55 6.15 3.02
C ASP A 561 -5.00 5.41 4.29
N GLY A 562 -5.92 5.99 5.04
CA GLY A 562 -6.44 5.41 6.29
C GLY A 562 -5.64 5.73 7.54
N ARG A 563 -4.38 6.18 7.39
CA ARG A 563 -3.46 6.30 8.52
C ARG A 563 -3.14 7.74 8.91
N SER A 564 -3.52 8.10 10.14
CA SER A 564 -3.03 9.31 10.80
C SER A 564 -1.53 9.23 11.09
N LEU A 565 -0.79 10.23 10.64
CA LEU A 565 0.65 10.36 10.85
C LEU A 565 1.00 11.38 11.94
N LEU A 566 0.03 11.98 12.63
CA LEU A 566 0.29 13.02 13.64
C LEU A 566 1.25 12.55 14.75
N ARG A 567 1.21 11.27 15.11
CA ARG A 567 2.09 10.64 16.12
C ARG A 567 3.36 10.03 15.54
N ALA A 568 3.51 9.96 14.23
CA ALA A 568 4.74 9.48 13.59
C ALA A 568 5.86 10.52 13.75
N LYS A 569 7.12 10.08 13.76
CA LYS A 569 8.27 10.98 13.84
C LYS A 569 8.43 11.76 12.53
N TYR A 570 8.89 13.00 12.61
CA TYR A 570 9.10 13.86 11.45
C TYR A 570 9.93 13.18 10.35
N GLN A 571 10.99 12.46 10.72
CA GLN A 571 11.83 11.74 9.75
C GLN A 571 11.04 10.71 8.92
N ASP A 572 10.09 10.00 9.54
CA ASP A 572 9.28 8.99 8.85
C ASP A 572 8.24 9.66 7.95
N ARG A 573 7.57 10.72 8.45
CA ARG A 573 6.60 11.51 7.66
C ARG A 573 7.26 12.15 6.45
N ARG A 574 8.47 12.69 6.63
CA ARG A 574 9.25 13.31 5.56
C ARG A 574 9.63 12.31 4.47
N LYS A 575 10.07 11.11 4.82
CA LYS A 575 10.39 10.05 3.85
C LYS A 575 9.17 9.63 3.03
N LEU A 576 8.01 9.52 3.67
CA LEU A 576 6.74 9.23 2.99
C LEU A 576 6.35 10.37 2.03
N LEU A 577 6.46 11.62 2.47
CA LEU A 577 6.19 12.80 1.65
C LEU A 577 7.10 12.87 0.41
N GLU A 578 8.40 12.60 0.57
CA GLU A 578 9.35 12.57 -0.56
C GLU A 578 9.05 11.44 -1.54
N THR A 579 8.62 10.27 -1.04
CA THR A 579 8.19 9.15 -1.88
C THR A 579 6.95 9.53 -2.70
N LEU A 580 5.98 10.21 -2.08
CA LEU A 580 4.78 10.69 -2.73
C LEU A 580 5.10 11.74 -3.81
N GLY A 581 5.97 12.71 -3.50
CA GLY A 581 6.41 13.73 -4.45
C GLY A 581 7.26 13.20 -5.62
N SER A 582 7.93 12.06 -5.45
CA SER A 582 8.74 11.45 -6.52
C SER A 582 7.92 10.76 -7.61
N ALA A 583 6.64 10.46 -7.33
CA ALA A 583 5.76 9.70 -8.21
C ALA A 583 4.77 10.57 -9.00
N GLY A 584 4.74 11.89 -8.80
CA GLY A 584 3.72 12.79 -9.38
C GLY A 584 4.11 14.27 -9.40
N GLY A 585 3.10 15.15 -9.50
CA GLY A 585 3.19 16.61 -9.56
C GLY A 585 3.24 17.34 -8.22
N LEU A 586 3.24 16.63 -7.08
CA LEU A 586 3.38 17.23 -5.76
C LEU A 586 4.80 17.79 -5.54
N ILE A 587 4.90 19.11 -5.36
CA ILE A 587 6.19 19.78 -5.12
C ILE A 587 6.59 19.66 -3.65
N VAL A 588 7.68 18.93 -3.39
CA VAL A 588 8.29 18.76 -2.07
C VAL A 588 9.70 19.36 -2.09
N PRO A 589 9.93 20.60 -1.61
CA PRO A 589 11.26 21.18 -1.57
C PRO A 589 12.25 20.32 -0.78
N GLU A 590 13.48 20.20 -1.28
CA GLU A 590 14.54 19.43 -0.63
C GLU A 590 14.93 20.01 0.74
N LEU A 591 15.41 19.14 1.62
CA LEU A 591 16.04 19.58 2.87
C LEU A 591 17.38 20.26 2.58
N LEU A 592 17.66 21.32 3.34
CA LEU A 592 18.93 22.02 3.28
C LEU A 592 20.08 21.13 3.80
N PRO A 593 21.19 21.04 3.06
CA PRO A 593 22.31 20.20 3.45
C PRO A 593 23.09 20.82 4.62
N GLY A 594 23.76 19.96 5.39
CA GLY A 594 24.68 20.37 6.45
C GLY A 594 24.00 20.74 7.78
N ASN A 595 24.80 21.30 8.69
CA ASN A 595 24.33 21.81 9.99
C ASN A 595 23.64 23.17 9.85
N GLY A 596 23.02 23.66 10.92
CA GLY A 596 22.15 24.83 10.83
C GLY A 596 22.83 26.12 10.35
N ALA A 597 24.11 26.34 10.68
CA ALA A 597 24.88 27.45 10.12
C ALA A 597 25.04 27.36 8.58
N GLN A 598 25.28 26.16 8.05
CA GLN A 598 25.39 25.93 6.60
C GLN A 598 24.02 26.07 5.92
N ALA A 599 22.96 25.60 6.56
CA ALA A 599 21.60 25.79 6.07
C ALA A 599 21.19 27.27 6.01
N LEU A 600 21.57 28.08 7.01
CA LEU A 600 21.36 29.53 7.00
C LEU A 600 22.13 30.20 5.87
N GLU A 601 23.42 29.87 5.69
CA GLU A 601 24.21 30.41 4.59
C GLU A 601 23.60 30.05 3.22
N TYR A 602 23.18 28.80 3.05
CA TYR A 602 22.53 28.32 1.83
C TYR A 602 21.24 29.09 1.55
N SER A 603 20.39 29.24 2.58
CA SER A 603 19.14 30.00 2.50
C SER A 603 19.39 31.46 2.13
N GLY A 604 20.40 32.10 2.74
CA GLY A 604 20.77 33.49 2.46
C GLY A 604 21.24 33.70 1.02
N LYS A 605 22.04 32.78 0.46
CA LYS A 605 22.50 32.83 -0.94
C LYS A 605 21.36 32.76 -1.97
N ARG A 606 20.25 32.13 -1.61
CA ARG A 606 19.05 32.00 -2.46
C ARG A 606 18.02 33.11 -2.24
N GLY A 607 18.30 34.07 -1.35
CA GLY A 607 17.38 35.17 -1.05
C GLY A 607 16.11 34.74 -0.34
N TRP A 608 16.11 33.57 0.30
CA TRP A 608 14.99 33.06 1.08
C TRP A 608 14.81 33.84 2.39
N GLU A 609 13.65 33.76 3.05
CA GLU A 609 13.38 34.54 4.28
C GLU A 609 14.24 34.05 5.47
N GLY A 610 14.59 32.76 5.48
CA GLY A 610 15.28 32.11 6.58
C GLY A 610 15.28 30.59 6.49
N VAL A 611 15.36 29.94 7.64
CA VAL A 611 15.34 28.48 7.81
C VAL A 611 14.30 28.10 8.86
N VAL A 612 13.61 26.98 8.65
CA VAL A 612 12.84 26.28 9.67
C VAL A 612 13.55 24.97 9.99
N ALA A 613 14.09 24.88 11.20
CA ALA A 613 14.69 23.67 11.73
C ALA A 613 13.61 22.81 12.43
N LYS A 614 13.46 21.56 12.02
CA LYS A 614 12.50 20.61 12.60
C LYS A 614 13.24 19.43 13.22
N LYS A 615 12.95 19.11 14.48
CA LYS A 615 13.60 18.00 15.17
C LYS A 615 13.14 16.66 14.56
N ARG A 616 14.08 15.79 14.18
CA ARG A 616 13.80 14.56 13.41
C ARG A 616 12.89 13.57 14.11
N ASP A 617 12.97 13.49 15.43
CA ASP A 617 12.18 12.61 16.29
C ASP A 617 10.83 13.21 16.72
N SER A 618 10.49 14.43 16.29
CA SER A 618 9.29 15.12 16.76
C SER A 618 8.00 14.66 16.08
N THR A 619 6.92 14.61 16.85
CA THR A 619 5.56 14.40 16.35
C THR A 619 4.92 15.71 15.89
N TYR A 620 3.88 15.63 15.07
CA TYR A 620 3.11 16.80 14.66
C TYR A 620 2.10 17.17 15.75
N GLN A 621 2.05 18.46 16.13
CA GLN A 621 1.19 18.96 17.20
C GLN A 621 0.25 20.05 16.64
N PRO A 622 -0.95 19.67 16.17
CA PRO A 622 -1.88 20.62 15.56
C PRO A 622 -2.18 21.80 16.49
N GLY A 623 -2.10 23.02 15.94
CA GLY A 623 -2.43 24.27 16.63
C GLY A 623 -1.44 24.69 17.72
N ARG A 624 -0.38 23.91 17.96
CA ARG A 624 0.61 24.22 19.00
C ARG A 624 1.84 24.87 18.41
N ARG A 625 2.35 25.88 19.11
CA ARG A 625 3.71 26.35 18.96
C ARG A 625 4.65 25.43 19.73
N SER A 626 5.66 24.89 19.07
CA SER A 626 6.56 23.90 19.67
C SER A 626 8.02 24.28 19.51
N ALA A 627 8.82 24.05 20.55
CA ALA A 627 10.27 24.15 20.49
C ALA A 627 10.93 23.10 19.58
N SER A 628 10.18 22.08 19.15
CA SER A 628 10.66 21.09 18.17
C SER A 628 10.72 21.64 16.74
N TRP A 629 10.11 22.80 16.47
CA TRP A 629 10.21 23.55 15.23
C TRP A 629 10.76 24.95 15.54
N ILE A 630 11.92 25.30 14.99
CA ILE A 630 12.59 26.58 15.24
C ILE A 630 12.64 27.35 13.92
N LYS A 631 12.12 28.57 13.89
CA LYS A 631 12.25 29.49 12.76
C LYS A 631 13.35 30.51 13.05
N ASP A 632 14.31 30.60 12.14
CA ASP A 632 15.41 31.56 12.17
C ASP A 632 15.36 32.37 10.86
N LYS A 633 15.21 33.69 10.96
CA LYS A 633 15.06 34.58 9.80
C LYS A 633 16.34 35.34 9.57
N HIS A 634 16.70 35.60 8.31
CA HIS A 634 17.84 36.48 7.99
C HIS A 634 17.56 37.95 8.35
N TRP A 635 16.28 38.33 8.31
CA TRP A 635 15.81 39.68 8.61
C TRP A 635 14.60 39.61 9.54
N ASN A 636 14.52 40.56 10.46
CA ASN A 636 13.36 40.70 11.33
C ASN A 636 12.22 41.38 10.57
N THR A 637 10.98 41.12 10.99
CA THR A 637 9.77 41.73 10.44
C THR A 637 8.96 42.35 11.56
N GLN A 638 8.32 43.48 11.29
CA GLN A 638 7.51 44.20 12.28
C GLN A 638 6.26 44.74 11.59
N GLU A 639 5.09 44.46 12.16
CA GLU A 639 3.85 45.18 11.83
C GLU A 639 3.94 46.63 12.33
N VAL A 640 3.53 47.59 11.52
CA VAL A 640 3.62 49.03 11.83
C VAL A 640 2.36 49.75 11.39
N VAL A 641 1.96 50.79 12.11
CA VAL A 641 0.88 51.68 11.69
C VAL A 641 1.47 52.85 10.91
N ILE A 642 0.86 53.19 9.79
CA ILE A 642 1.26 54.34 8.96
C ILE A 642 0.70 55.60 9.61
N GLY A 643 1.58 56.51 10.05
CA GLY A 643 1.19 57.80 10.63
C GLY A 643 1.43 59.00 9.71
N GLY A 644 2.02 58.79 8.55
CA GLY A 644 2.23 59.84 7.55
C GLY A 644 3.12 59.40 6.40
N TRP A 645 3.30 60.28 5.42
CA TRP A 645 4.19 60.04 4.28
C TRP A 645 4.91 61.33 3.85
N ARG A 646 5.99 61.18 3.06
CA ARG A 646 6.78 62.30 2.50
C ARG A 646 6.91 62.16 1.01
N VAL A 647 6.95 63.29 0.30
CA VAL A 647 7.22 63.33 -1.14
C VAL A 647 8.67 62.89 -1.42
N GLY A 648 8.89 62.16 -2.52
CA GLY A 648 10.22 61.76 -2.96
C GLY A 648 11.05 62.91 -3.53
N ALA A 649 12.36 62.70 -3.67
CA ALA A 649 13.26 63.61 -4.40
C ALA A 649 13.59 63.04 -5.80
N GLY A 650 13.97 63.90 -6.75
CA GLY A 650 14.36 63.49 -8.11
C GLY A 650 13.21 62.87 -8.91
N GLY A 651 13.42 61.70 -9.52
CA GLY A 651 12.43 60.97 -10.34
C GLY A 651 11.18 60.48 -9.58
N ARG A 652 11.09 60.69 -8.25
CA ARG A 652 9.92 60.39 -7.41
C ARG A 652 9.24 61.66 -6.84
N SER A 653 9.53 62.82 -7.42
CA SER A 653 9.02 64.14 -6.98
C SER A 653 7.50 64.30 -7.05
N SER A 654 6.78 63.44 -7.77
CA SER A 654 5.31 63.46 -7.90
C SER A 654 4.57 62.41 -7.05
N GLY A 655 5.30 61.63 -6.22
CA GLY A 655 4.74 60.49 -5.48
C GLY A 655 5.33 60.30 -4.08
N ILE A 656 4.96 59.20 -3.43
CA ILE A 656 5.43 58.84 -2.08
C ILE A 656 6.91 58.45 -2.15
N GLY A 657 7.74 59.15 -1.37
CA GLY A 657 9.16 58.87 -1.20
C GLY A 657 9.47 58.03 0.04
N ALA A 658 8.71 58.22 1.12
CA ALA A 658 8.82 57.41 2.32
C ALA A 658 7.53 57.44 3.17
N LEU A 659 7.27 56.37 3.92
CA LEU A 659 6.24 56.32 4.95
C LEU A 659 6.85 56.55 6.34
N LEU A 660 6.10 57.19 7.22
CA LEU A 660 6.40 57.32 8.64
C LEU A 660 5.61 56.27 9.41
N MET A 661 6.31 55.51 10.24
CA MET A 661 5.78 54.32 10.89
C MET A 661 5.74 54.50 12.40
N GLY A 662 4.75 53.92 13.05
CA GLY A 662 4.69 53.87 14.50
C GLY A 662 4.06 52.60 15.06
N ILE A 663 4.33 52.35 16.34
CA ILE A 663 3.67 51.31 17.12
C ILE A 663 2.66 52.00 18.05
N PRO A 664 1.39 51.57 18.09
CA PRO A 664 0.39 52.13 18.99
C PRO A 664 0.82 52.09 20.45
N GLY A 665 0.63 53.21 21.14
CA GLY A 665 0.79 53.34 22.58
C GLY A 665 -0.37 54.14 23.18
N PRO A 666 -0.38 54.34 24.53
CA PRO A 666 -1.48 54.98 25.23
C PRO A 666 -1.78 56.42 24.79
N GLU A 667 -0.75 57.14 24.33
CA GLU A 667 -0.82 58.57 23.95
C GLU A 667 -0.69 58.80 22.44
N GLY A 668 -0.91 57.75 21.62
CA GLY A 668 -0.72 57.79 20.17
C GLY A 668 0.43 56.91 19.68
N LEU A 669 0.83 57.07 18.42
CA LEU A 669 1.86 56.25 17.79
C LEU A 669 3.25 56.59 18.33
N GLN A 670 3.95 55.60 18.87
CA GLN A 670 5.39 55.69 19.12
C GLN A 670 6.11 55.63 17.78
N PHE A 671 6.73 56.73 17.35
CA PHE A 671 7.45 56.78 16.08
C PHE A 671 8.58 55.74 16.07
N VAL A 672 8.65 54.87 15.07
CA VAL A 672 9.71 53.83 14.94
C VAL A 672 10.61 54.03 13.74
N GLY A 673 10.47 55.18 13.06
CA GLY A 673 11.30 55.57 11.92
C GLY A 673 10.53 55.64 10.62
N ARG A 674 11.27 55.70 9.51
CA ARG A 674 10.73 55.87 8.16
C ARG A 674 11.19 54.75 7.24
N VAL A 675 10.37 54.43 6.25
CA VAL A 675 10.69 53.43 5.22
C VAL A 675 10.56 54.04 3.83
N GLY A 676 11.65 54.03 3.06
CA GLY A 676 11.75 54.65 1.72
C GLY A 676 12.18 53.69 0.61
N THR A 677 12.37 52.42 0.94
CA THR A 677 12.85 51.34 0.05
C THR A 677 11.88 50.15 0.12
N GLY A 678 11.91 49.27 -0.88
CA GLY A 678 11.03 48.08 -0.92
C GLY A 678 9.66 48.30 -1.58
N PHE A 679 9.41 49.47 -2.17
CA PHE A 679 8.18 49.74 -2.91
C PHE A 679 8.32 49.36 -4.39
N THR A 680 7.29 48.73 -4.95
CA THR A 680 7.06 48.69 -6.41
C THR A 680 6.35 49.96 -6.88
N GLU A 681 6.36 50.26 -8.18
CA GLU A 681 5.58 51.39 -8.73
C GLU A 681 4.08 51.24 -8.45
N ARG A 682 3.58 50.00 -8.47
CA ARG A 682 2.19 49.68 -8.13
C ARG A 682 1.89 49.92 -6.66
N ASP A 683 2.81 49.57 -5.75
CA ASP A 683 2.65 49.84 -4.33
C ASP A 683 2.54 51.34 -4.07
N LEU A 684 3.40 52.14 -4.71
CA LEU A 684 3.37 53.60 -4.58
C LEU A 684 2.05 54.19 -5.10
N ALA A 685 1.56 53.72 -6.25
CA ALA A 685 0.27 54.15 -6.80
C ALA A 685 -0.90 53.77 -5.89
N ASN A 686 -0.89 52.55 -5.35
CA ASN A 686 -1.93 52.06 -4.45
C ASN A 686 -1.91 52.81 -3.11
N LEU A 687 -0.75 52.93 -2.48
CA LEU A 687 -0.57 53.68 -1.22
C LEU A 687 -1.02 55.13 -1.39
N LYS A 688 -0.70 55.80 -2.50
CA LYS A 688 -1.15 57.18 -2.76
C LYS A 688 -2.67 57.27 -2.80
N LYS A 689 -3.33 56.31 -3.46
CA LYS A 689 -4.80 56.26 -3.52
C LYS A 689 -5.43 56.00 -2.16
N THR A 690 -4.86 55.08 -1.38
CA THR A 690 -5.41 54.66 -0.08
C THR A 690 -5.15 55.68 1.03
N LEU A 691 -4.03 56.40 0.99
CA LEU A 691 -3.66 57.40 2.00
C LEU A 691 -4.29 58.78 1.76
N ALA A 692 -4.59 59.13 0.50
CA ALA A 692 -5.21 60.42 0.15
C ALA A 692 -6.49 60.76 0.94
N PRO A 693 -7.47 59.85 1.14
CA PRO A 693 -8.66 60.16 1.92
C PRO A 693 -8.42 60.23 3.44
N LEU A 694 -7.25 59.82 3.93
CA LEU A 694 -6.93 59.75 5.36
C LEU A 694 -6.10 60.95 5.85
N HIS A 695 -5.94 61.98 5.03
CA HIS A 695 -5.13 63.15 5.40
C HIS A 695 -5.68 63.85 6.65
N THR A 696 -4.78 64.26 7.53
CA THR A 696 -5.10 65.03 8.74
C THR A 696 -4.02 66.09 9.01
N ASP A 697 -4.41 67.19 9.65
CA ASP A 697 -3.49 68.24 10.11
C ASP A 697 -2.88 67.90 11.48
N GLU A 698 -3.44 66.92 12.20
CA GLU A 698 -2.96 66.48 13.51
C GLU A 698 -1.93 65.35 13.40
N SER A 699 -0.83 65.45 14.15
CA SER A 699 0.18 64.38 14.19
C SER A 699 -0.35 63.19 14.99
N PRO A 700 -0.39 61.96 14.44
CA PRO A 700 -0.81 60.78 15.19
C PRO A 700 0.30 60.25 16.11
N PHE A 701 1.49 60.84 16.10
CA PHE A 701 2.62 60.42 16.93
C PHE A 701 2.57 61.05 18.33
N SER A 702 2.80 60.23 19.36
CA SER A 702 2.75 60.65 20.77
C SER A 702 3.84 61.66 21.14
N ALA A 703 5.03 61.52 20.55
CA ALA A 703 6.12 62.47 20.68
C ALA A 703 6.24 63.35 19.43
N LYS A 704 6.54 64.64 19.64
CA LYS A 704 6.84 65.57 18.54
C LYS A 704 8.01 65.04 17.70
N LEU A 705 7.77 64.86 16.40
CA LEU A 705 8.81 64.43 15.47
C LEU A 705 9.97 65.43 15.44
N SER A 706 11.20 64.92 15.24
CA SER A 706 12.38 65.76 15.06
C SER A 706 12.18 66.71 13.87
N THR A 707 12.83 67.89 13.88
CA THR A 707 12.76 68.85 12.75
C THR A 707 13.09 68.19 11.40
N ARG A 708 14.02 67.22 11.43
CA ARG A 708 14.42 66.45 10.24
C ARG A 708 13.32 65.50 9.77
N ASP A 709 12.62 64.85 10.68
CA ASP A 709 11.57 63.88 10.36
C ASP A 709 10.25 64.54 9.97
N ALA A 710 9.91 65.67 10.59
CA ALA A 710 8.68 66.43 10.33
C ALA A 710 8.67 67.21 9.00
N LYS A 711 9.83 67.55 8.45
CA LYS A 711 9.92 68.44 7.27
C LYS A 711 9.19 67.87 6.03
N GLY A 712 8.10 68.48 5.58
CA GLY A 712 7.38 68.04 4.38
C GLY A 712 6.67 66.69 4.55
N VAL A 713 6.24 66.37 5.77
CA VAL A 713 5.35 65.25 6.06
C VAL A 713 3.91 65.65 5.77
N THR A 714 3.16 64.73 5.19
CA THR A 714 1.69 64.73 5.17
C THR A 714 1.23 63.68 6.17
N TYR A 715 0.56 64.10 7.24
CA TYR A 715 0.04 63.18 8.25
C TYR A 715 -1.22 62.49 7.75
N VAL A 716 -1.45 61.26 8.25
CA VAL A 716 -2.65 60.49 7.98
C VAL A 716 -3.23 59.94 9.27
N GLU A 717 -4.54 59.70 9.28
CA GLU A 717 -5.20 58.96 10.35
C GLU A 717 -4.54 57.57 10.52
N PRO A 718 -4.23 57.14 11.76
CA PRO A 718 -3.45 55.93 12.03
C PRO A 718 -4.30 54.66 11.92
N THR A 719 -4.97 54.47 10.79
CA THR A 719 -5.95 53.39 10.55
C THR A 719 -5.38 52.23 9.72
N LEU A 720 -4.23 52.40 9.08
CA LEU A 720 -3.64 51.42 8.17
C LEU A 720 -2.42 50.73 8.78
N VAL A 721 -2.45 49.39 8.79
CA VAL A 721 -1.31 48.55 9.17
C VAL A 721 -0.52 48.15 7.92
N GLY A 722 0.80 48.16 8.05
CA GLY A 722 1.74 47.61 7.09
C GLY A 722 2.77 46.72 7.76
N GLU A 723 3.56 46.03 6.95
CA GLU A 723 4.68 45.22 7.43
C GLU A 723 5.99 45.71 6.82
N VAL A 724 7.03 45.75 7.64
CA VAL A 724 8.40 46.07 7.20
C VAL A 724 9.38 44.99 7.61
N ARG A 725 10.43 44.80 6.79
CA ARG A 725 11.63 44.10 7.23
C ARG A 725 12.62 45.09 7.80
N TYR A 726 13.39 44.68 8.80
CA TYR A 726 14.41 45.49 9.43
C TYR A 726 15.56 44.61 9.96
N SER A 727 16.72 45.21 10.23
CA SER A 727 17.86 44.49 10.79
C SER A 727 17.72 44.32 12.31
N GLU A 728 17.64 45.45 13.03
CA GLU A 728 17.63 45.48 14.49
C GLU A 728 16.84 46.69 15.01
N TRP A 729 16.42 46.60 16.28
CA TRP A 729 15.94 47.75 17.03
C TRP A 729 17.12 48.55 17.56
N THR A 730 17.09 49.86 17.36
CA THR A 730 18.04 50.76 17.99
C THR A 730 17.68 51.00 19.46
N PRO A 731 18.62 51.46 20.31
CA PRO A 731 18.33 51.81 21.71
C PRO A 731 17.26 52.90 21.87
N ASP A 732 17.07 53.76 20.87
CA ASP A 732 16.02 54.79 20.83
C ASP A 732 14.71 54.30 20.19
N ASN A 733 14.48 52.98 20.16
CA ASN A 733 13.27 52.32 19.65
C ASN A 733 12.96 52.66 18.17
N ARG A 734 13.98 52.67 17.32
CA ARG A 734 13.83 52.76 15.85
C ARG A 734 14.14 51.45 15.18
N LEU A 735 13.53 51.25 14.01
CA LEU A 735 13.89 50.16 13.11
C LEU A 735 15.07 50.59 12.23
N ARG A 736 16.11 49.75 12.16
CA ARG A 736 17.29 49.98 11.31
C ARG A 736 17.22 49.17 10.01
N GLN A 737 17.78 49.72 8.92
CA GLN A 737 17.80 49.09 7.58
C GLN A 737 16.41 48.64 7.09
N VAL A 738 15.42 49.52 7.25
CA VAL A 738 14.02 49.18 6.99
C VAL A 738 13.71 49.11 5.50
N SER A 739 12.92 48.12 5.09
CA SER A 739 12.36 48.02 3.74
C SER A 739 10.89 47.59 3.82
N TRP A 740 10.05 48.21 2.98
CA TRP A 740 8.62 47.96 2.92
C TRP A 740 8.34 46.54 2.40
N ARG A 741 7.35 45.86 2.99
CA ARG A 741 6.88 44.55 2.52
C ARG A 741 5.47 44.57 1.95
N GLY A 742 4.59 45.44 2.46
CA GLY A 742 3.21 45.53 2.00
C GLY A 742 2.26 46.05 3.06
N LEU A 743 1.03 46.36 2.65
CA LEU A 743 -0.07 46.65 3.59
C LEU A 743 -0.54 45.34 4.25
N ARG A 744 -1.15 45.42 5.43
CA ARG A 744 -1.80 44.29 6.10
C ARG A 744 -3.27 44.63 6.34
N PRO A 745 -4.11 44.60 5.30
CA PRO A 745 -5.53 44.97 5.42
C PRO A 745 -6.30 44.00 6.33
N ASP A 746 -5.70 42.86 6.65
CA ASP A 746 -6.19 41.86 7.60
C ASP A 746 -5.95 42.21 9.07
N LYS A 747 -5.24 43.31 9.36
CA LYS A 747 -4.85 43.69 10.73
C LYS A 747 -5.43 45.02 11.16
N ASN A 748 -5.88 45.08 12.41
CA ASN A 748 -6.30 46.33 13.03
C ASN A 748 -5.10 47.03 13.67
N PRO A 749 -5.01 48.38 13.62
CA PRO A 749 -3.95 49.12 14.32
C PRO A 749 -3.81 48.71 15.79
N SER A 750 -4.91 48.50 16.52
CA SER A 750 -4.87 48.10 17.94
C SER A 750 -4.18 46.76 18.22
N GLU A 751 -3.98 45.92 17.20
CA GLU A 751 -3.31 44.62 17.32
C GLU A 751 -1.79 44.74 17.11
N VAL A 752 -1.31 45.90 16.62
CA VAL A 752 0.10 46.13 16.34
C VAL A 752 0.85 46.35 17.65
N VAL A 753 1.78 45.45 17.94
CA VAL A 753 2.68 45.51 19.10
C VAL A 753 4.12 45.35 18.63
N ARG A 754 5.08 45.76 19.46
CA ARG A 754 6.49 45.46 19.22
C ARG A 754 6.72 43.94 19.32
N GLU A 755 7.17 43.33 18.23
CA GLU A 755 7.37 41.88 18.08
C GLU A 755 8.75 41.38 18.56
#